data_AF-A0A7S1FVN5-F1
#
_entry.id   AF-A0A7S1FVN5-F1
#
_cell.length_a   1.000
_cell.length_b   1.000
_cell.length_c   1.000
_cell.angle_alpha   90.00
_cell.angle_beta   90.00
_cell.angle_gamma   90.00
#
_symmetry.space_group_name_H-M   'P 1'
#
loop_
_entity.id
_entity.type
_entity.pdbx_description
1 polymer ?
#
loop_
_entity_poly.entity_id
_entity_poly.type
_entity_poly.pdbx_seq_one_letter_code
_entity_poly.pdbx_strand_id
1 'polypeptide(L)'
;MGFFKKKNKGKNAETSFGSSDKNKSSSPQSADSTAQTDSKSSSSSSPEHGKRRGFSRGKPKSPKLKSNSTLSSRSTDSPPSATPVSSASFSPEKSVGSGPKSDVLSQYPPTMEMVPDFIINLGADTSSEEANSALRALFSLSEGDNRHNREELVVAADGHLVPSLLSFLRRSTRGSPGQYLALLVLNNVSIPVENKRVIAIEYRAAHILSRLLCEDPSCHLMAIILVNLTFADADLRRELVSPGPIELVDALAYALRIAAASPEDSATHNIIPVDLSDEEFSPKSLLIKALDASVASSPPSAAANDGAHQISFDPAVQVFPETARWCLCALKNLTRPSRDTYAASAIIESGIVPLIFRAITVETLMVPSGSGEQAGDHNAQMGMDASIIPVTLVNDPKNWDANSLQDAALSTVLNMSMVPAARSYLRQENAIQILSLIADQINNRDDNVIDPDGKAIRNLQCLKSRMALSFLIGGEGYYGQPRSSYRHPDETTILIMASEANMLLELLGDVLHQRGKEGAGGYSAATFTAKGILYSIRCMLTSNSNQNTFAITSGTRLNILLLKAIAHHAFLNLPTADTDVAEHACFSLYLLSSFGFKNPFLPKVFNQDQLLEKVLISYLNSESITPAGKHAAEQILLRVPYLLFEDDPESMTTSSDLTYEFENKMKEVAMQIFVGEAPSICGGAKPLDMIFSRPILRSRIPKKNADSPWDNNSSIKAFPSALHAVQDISFGSKKVQHMDPIDDILIANNIACSANGEKTESYNFMWSWEDAAQSIHKNLERKPTAVKEIFSKVKPSFRSDDTDEPFSLFGFKCGGGPKHMFACDRGGTGAPEPMTRQD
;
A
#
# COMPACT_ATOMS: atom_id res chain seq x y z
N MET A 1 -43.43 -10.89 -5.52
CA MET A 1 -43.71 -11.80 -6.66
C MET A 1 -42.42 -12.53 -7.05
N GLY A 2 -42.46 -13.65 -7.79
CA GLY A 2 -41.26 -14.46 -8.12
C GLY A 2 -40.24 -13.71 -9.01
N PHE A 3 -39.00 -14.16 -9.21
CA PHE A 3 -38.44 -15.53 -9.20
C PHE A 3 -36.95 -15.51 -8.77
N PHE A 4 -36.44 -16.57 -8.14
CA PHE A 4 -35.09 -17.10 -8.46
C PHE A 4 -34.97 -18.61 -8.16
N LYS A 5 -34.42 -19.37 -9.12
CA LYS A 5 -34.31 -20.84 -9.07
C LYS A 5 -33.03 -21.28 -8.32
N LYS A 6 -33.18 -22.15 -7.30
CA LYS A 6 -32.08 -22.98 -6.78
C LYS A 6 -31.61 -23.96 -7.87
N LYS A 7 -30.29 -24.09 -8.07
CA LYS A 7 -29.67 -25.24 -8.76
C LYS A 7 -29.07 -26.18 -7.72
N ASN A 8 -29.58 -27.41 -7.66
CA ASN A 8 -29.03 -28.49 -6.84
C ASN A 8 -27.84 -29.17 -7.53
N LYS A 9 -26.90 -29.69 -6.72
CA LYS A 9 -25.87 -30.64 -7.17
C LYS A 9 -26.53 -32.00 -7.49
N GLY A 10 -26.17 -32.59 -8.63
CA GLY A 10 -26.47 -33.98 -8.98
C GLY A 10 -25.18 -34.77 -9.24
N LYS A 11 -25.15 -36.04 -8.82
CA LYS A 11 -24.01 -36.97 -8.97
C LYS A 11 -24.27 -37.97 -10.11
N ASN A 12 -23.16 -38.51 -10.62
CA ASN A 12 -22.99 -39.80 -11.33
C ASN A 12 -23.68 -40.01 -12.69
N ALA A 13 -22.86 -40.39 -13.67
CA ALA A 13 -23.17 -41.44 -14.63
C ALA A 13 -21.86 -42.15 -15.02
N GLU A 14 -21.90 -43.47 -15.18
CA GLU A 14 -20.77 -44.33 -15.54
C GLU A 14 -20.63 -44.44 -17.06
N THR A 15 -19.43 -44.81 -17.54
CA THR A 15 -19.29 -45.63 -18.76
C THR A 15 -17.99 -46.44 -18.71
N SER A 16 -18.04 -47.65 -19.27
CA SER A 16 -17.01 -48.68 -19.21
C SER A 16 -16.48 -49.06 -20.61
N PHE A 17 -15.59 -50.06 -20.67
CA PHE A 17 -14.87 -50.61 -21.84
C PHE A 17 -13.68 -49.77 -22.36
N GLY A 18 -12.54 -50.38 -22.73
CA GLY A 18 -12.19 -51.81 -22.72
C GLY A 18 -10.68 -52.07 -22.85
N SER A 19 -10.25 -53.29 -22.53
CA SER A 19 -8.84 -53.71 -22.52
C SER A 19 -8.40 -54.34 -23.84
N SER A 20 -7.12 -54.18 -24.20
CA SER A 20 -6.41 -55.10 -25.11
C SER A 20 -4.89 -55.10 -24.90
N ASP A 21 -4.36 -56.24 -24.43
CA ASP A 21 -2.92 -56.53 -24.38
C ASP A 21 -2.29 -56.68 -25.78
N LYS A 22 -0.99 -56.35 -25.90
CA LYS A 22 0.07 -57.36 -26.18
C LYS A 22 1.47 -56.79 -26.45
N ASN A 23 2.48 -57.55 -25.96
CA ASN A 23 3.85 -57.72 -26.49
C ASN A 23 4.84 -56.53 -26.42
N LYS A 24 6.18 -56.74 -26.40
CA LYS A 24 7.08 -57.78 -25.83
C LYS A 24 8.54 -57.33 -26.13
N SER A 25 9.54 -57.89 -25.43
CA SER A 25 11.00 -57.79 -25.72
C SER A 25 11.66 -56.41 -25.54
N SER A 26 12.94 -56.26 -25.16
CA SER A 26 13.93 -57.23 -24.63
C SER A 26 15.10 -56.48 -23.97
N SER A 27 15.75 -57.11 -22.98
CA SER A 27 17.03 -56.67 -22.39
C SER A 27 18.21 -56.79 -23.38
N PRO A 28 19.41 -56.30 -23.00
CA PRO A 28 20.46 -57.27 -22.65
C PRO A 28 21.31 -56.94 -21.42
N GLN A 29 21.92 -57.97 -20.84
CA GLN A 29 23.10 -57.94 -19.94
C GLN A 29 24.37 -57.68 -20.79
N SER A 30 25.60 -57.40 -20.35
CA SER A 30 26.41 -57.68 -19.14
C SER A 30 27.51 -56.56 -19.01
N ALA A 31 28.61 -56.59 -18.24
CA ALA A 31 29.29 -57.56 -17.35
C ALA A 31 30.03 -56.75 -16.23
N ASP A 32 30.16 -57.22 -14.99
CA ASP A 32 31.09 -58.22 -14.41
C ASP A 32 32.57 -57.78 -14.33
N SER A 33 33.05 -57.47 -13.12
CA SER A 33 34.46 -57.63 -12.70
C SER A 33 34.63 -57.56 -11.17
N THR A 34 35.20 -58.62 -10.59
CA THR A 34 35.49 -58.83 -9.17
C THR A 34 36.82 -58.22 -8.71
N ALA A 35 36.90 -57.82 -7.43
CA ALA A 35 38.12 -57.94 -6.62
C ALA A 35 37.80 -58.15 -5.12
N GLN A 36 38.52 -59.07 -4.48
CA GLN A 36 38.48 -59.38 -3.02
C GLN A 36 39.28 -58.30 -2.25
N THR A 37 39.19 -58.11 -0.92
CA THR A 37 39.62 -59.06 0.14
C THR A 37 39.00 -58.82 1.53
N ASP A 38 38.71 -59.92 2.24
CA ASP A 38 38.86 -60.19 3.69
C ASP A 38 39.17 -59.01 4.63
N SER A 39 38.47 -58.75 5.73
CA SER A 39 38.11 -59.62 6.88
C SER A 39 37.34 -58.73 7.91
N LYS A 40 36.68 -59.16 9.01
CA LYS A 40 36.79 -60.33 9.88
C LYS A 40 35.47 -60.49 10.69
N SER A 41 35.27 -61.66 11.29
CA SER A 41 34.05 -62.14 11.97
C SER A 41 33.76 -61.61 13.39
N SER A 42 32.48 -61.36 13.70
CA SER A 42 31.72 -61.88 14.87
C SER A 42 30.27 -61.33 14.84
N SER A 43 29.19 -62.13 14.73
CA SER A 43 28.54 -62.99 15.73
C SER A 43 28.31 -62.33 17.11
N SER A 44 27.13 -62.32 17.74
CA SER A 44 25.78 -62.81 17.38
C SER A 44 24.80 -62.50 18.53
N SER A 45 23.49 -62.72 18.29
CA SER A 45 22.39 -62.92 19.26
C SER A 45 21.54 -61.70 19.67
N SER A 46 20.27 -61.77 19.23
CA SER A 46 19.09 -61.21 19.90
C SER A 46 18.84 -61.95 21.24
N PRO A 47 17.94 -61.45 22.12
CA PRO A 47 16.55 -61.88 21.95
C PRO A 47 15.50 -60.79 22.20
N GLU A 48 14.31 -61.02 21.63
CA GLU A 48 13.08 -60.32 22.03
C GLU A 48 12.61 -60.80 23.42
N HIS A 49 11.99 -59.91 24.22
CA HIS A 49 10.53 -59.90 24.41
C HIS A 49 10.10 -59.00 25.60
N GLY A 50 9.20 -58.06 25.30
CA GLY A 50 8.00 -57.76 26.08
C GLY A 50 8.11 -57.33 27.56
N LYS A 51 7.74 -56.07 27.83
CA LYS A 51 6.80 -55.76 28.93
C LYS A 51 6.06 -54.44 28.73
N ARG A 52 4.74 -54.52 28.55
CA ARG A 52 3.81 -53.38 28.70
C ARG A 52 3.90 -52.83 30.13
N ARG A 53 4.13 -51.53 30.29
CA ARG A 53 3.66 -50.75 31.44
C ARG A 53 3.13 -49.41 30.93
N GLY A 54 1.91 -49.06 31.35
CA GLY A 54 1.26 -47.83 30.93
C GLY A 54 1.84 -46.61 31.66
N PHE A 55 1.96 -45.49 30.94
CA PHE A 55 2.28 -44.20 31.53
C PHE A 55 1.00 -43.38 31.73
N SER A 56 0.76 -43.02 32.98
CA SER A 56 -0.30 -42.10 33.41
C SER A 56 -0.06 -40.70 32.84
N ARG A 57 -1.13 -40.03 32.39
CA ARG A 57 -1.12 -38.59 32.04
C ARG A 57 -0.79 -37.73 33.28
N GLY A 58 0.49 -37.40 33.46
CA GLY A 58 0.92 -36.33 34.37
C GLY A 58 0.71 -34.96 33.73
N LYS A 59 -0.05 -34.07 34.38
CA LYS A 59 -0.12 -32.65 33.96
C LYS A 59 1.24 -31.98 34.20
N PRO A 60 1.80 -31.23 33.25
CA PRO A 60 2.95 -30.38 33.54
C PRO A 60 2.52 -29.25 34.48
N LYS A 61 3.24 -29.08 35.60
CA LYS A 61 3.11 -27.89 36.47
C LYS A 61 3.99 -26.79 35.87
N SER A 62 3.38 -25.72 35.38
CA SER A 62 4.09 -24.50 34.99
C SER A 62 4.77 -23.86 36.21
N PRO A 63 6.01 -23.37 36.11
CA PRO A 63 6.64 -22.63 37.20
C PRO A 63 5.98 -21.26 37.37
N LYS A 64 5.56 -20.92 38.60
CA LYS A 64 5.11 -19.57 38.95
C LYS A 64 6.31 -18.63 39.04
N LEU A 65 6.68 -17.97 37.94
CA LEU A 65 7.49 -16.77 37.99
C LEU A 65 6.68 -15.63 38.63
N LYS A 66 7.24 -14.99 39.65
CA LYS A 66 6.67 -13.79 40.26
C LYS A 66 6.95 -12.60 39.34
N SER A 67 5.94 -12.11 38.63
CA SER A 67 6.01 -10.86 37.89
C SER A 67 5.92 -9.67 38.84
N ASN A 68 7.05 -9.04 39.14
CA ASN A 68 7.04 -7.66 39.64
C ASN A 68 6.72 -6.73 38.46
N SER A 69 5.44 -6.40 38.29
CA SER A 69 5.00 -5.43 37.29
C SER A 69 5.19 -4.01 37.82
N THR A 70 6.36 -3.42 37.58
CA THR A 70 6.52 -1.98 37.68
C THR A 70 5.69 -1.33 36.56
N LEU A 71 4.59 -0.65 36.91
CA LEU A 71 3.81 0.08 35.91
C LEU A 71 4.67 1.22 35.33
N SER A 72 5.07 1.07 34.08
CA SER A 72 5.40 2.22 33.24
C SER A 72 4.10 2.74 32.63
N SER A 73 3.80 4.02 32.86
CA SER A 73 2.57 4.66 32.39
C SER A 73 2.56 4.72 30.86
N ARG A 74 1.72 3.87 30.26
CA ARG A 74 1.57 3.74 28.82
C ARG A 74 0.76 4.93 28.28
N SER A 75 1.38 5.79 27.48
CA SER A 75 0.67 6.83 26.73
C SER A 75 -0.32 6.16 25.77
N THR A 76 -1.62 6.33 26.00
CA THR A 76 -2.63 5.96 25.01
C THR A 76 -2.74 7.11 24.02
N ASP A 77 -2.17 6.93 22.83
CA ASP A 77 -2.43 7.77 21.66
C ASP A 77 -3.95 7.83 21.44
N SER A 78 -4.56 8.90 21.92
CA SER A 78 -5.93 9.23 21.57
C SER A 78 -5.92 9.66 20.10
N PRO A 79 -7.01 9.44 19.33
CA PRO A 79 -7.14 10.13 18.05
C PRO A 79 -6.95 11.64 18.30
N PRO A 80 -6.39 12.40 17.34
CA PRO A 80 -6.37 13.86 17.47
C PRO A 80 -7.81 14.30 17.69
N SER A 81 -8.09 14.82 18.89
CA SER A 81 -9.39 15.41 19.18
C SER A 81 -9.63 16.44 18.10
N ALA A 82 -10.79 16.41 17.45
CA ALA A 82 -11.27 17.61 16.79
C ALA A 82 -11.19 18.71 17.85
N THR A 83 -10.38 19.73 17.62
CA THR A 83 -10.31 20.89 18.51
C THR A 83 -11.73 21.44 18.58
N PRO A 84 -12.30 21.61 19.79
CA PRO A 84 -13.67 22.08 19.89
C PRO A 84 -13.77 23.43 19.17
N VAL A 85 -14.64 23.48 18.15
CA VAL A 85 -14.91 24.70 17.40
C VAL A 85 -15.28 25.78 18.42
N SER A 86 -14.55 26.91 18.36
CA SER A 86 -14.58 27.96 19.38
C SER A 86 -16.01 28.27 19.83
N SER A 87 -16.29 28.04 21.10
CA SER A 87 -17.63 28.12 21.65
C SER A 87 -18.14 29.56 21.62
N ALA A 88 -19.05 29.84 20.68
CA ALA A 88 -19.85 31.06 20.72
C ALA A 88 -20.62 31.10 22.04
N SER A 89 -20.30 32.09 22.88
CA SER A 89 -20.84 32.25 24.22
C SER A 89 -22.31 32.67 24.18
N PHE A 90 -23.20 31.67 24.10
CA PHE A 90 -24.65 31.87 24.25
C PHE A 90 -24.98 32.34 25.67
N SER A 91 -25.11 33.65 25.85
CA SER A 91 -25.65 34.26 27.06
C SER A 91 -27.17 34.19 27.04
N PRO A 92 -27.83 33.49 27.98
CA PRO A 92 -29.29 33.43 28.01
C PRO A 92 -29.89 34.75 28.50
N GLU A 93 -30.78 35.35 27.71
CA GLU A 93 -31.58 36.48 28.14
C GLU A 93 -32.55 36.07 29.27
N LYS A 94 -32.54 36.82 30.37
CA LYS A 94 -33.45 36.59 31.50
C LYS A 94 -34.84 37.13 31.17
N SER A 95 -35.77 36.25 30.80
CA SER A 95 -37.20 36.55 30.92
C SER A 95 -37.68 36.22 32.35
N VAL A 96 -38.48 37.12 32.93
CA VAL A 96 -39.00 36.97 34.29
C VAL A 96 -40.46 36.53 34.21
N GLY A 97 -40.71 35.24 34.43
CA GLY A 97 -42.06 34.66 34.48
C GLY A 97 -42.22 33.73 35.68
N SER A 98 -43.10 34.09 36.62
CA SER A 98 -43.23 33.38 37.90
C SER A 98 -44.13 32.15 37.83
N GLY A 99 -43.54 30.95 37.93
CA GLY A 99 -44.25 29.68 38.11
C GLY A 99 -43.54 28.78 39.12
N PRO A 100 -44.13 28.45 40.28
CA PRO A 100 -43.41 27.74 41.33
C PRO A 100 -43.55 26.22 41.21
N LYS A 101 -42.47 25.52 40.78
CA LYS A 101 -42.04 24.19 41.30
C LYS A 101 -40.79 23.54 40.68
N SER A 102 -40.26 24.00 39.54
CA SER A 102 -39.16 23.31 38.83
C SER A 102 -37.73 23.75 39.20
N ASP A 103 -37.54 24.89 39.87
CA ASP A 103 -36.23 25.57 39.97
C ASP A 103 -35.17 24.92 40.88
N VAL A 104 -35.51 23.88 41.66
CA VAL A 104 -34.61 23.32 42.69
C VAL A 104 -33.51 22.45 42.10
N LEU A 105 -33.71 21.84 40.93
CA LEU A 105 -32.70 21.00 40.26
C LEU A 105 -31.59 21.81 39.57
N SER A 106 -31.73 23.13 39.44
CA SER A 106 -30.79 24.00 38.73
C SER A 106 -29.48 24.30 39.49
N GLN A 107 -29.40 23.94 40.78
CA GLN A 107 -28.29 24.36 41.67
C GLN A 107 -27.15 23.35 41.84
N TYR A 108 -27.31 22.11 41.38
CA TYR A 108 -26.30 21.05 41.55
C TYR A 108 -25.69 20.66 40.20
N PRO A 109 -24.37 20.39 40.14
CA PRO A 109 -23.76 19.84 38.93
C PRO A 109 -24.36 18.45 38.64
N PRO A 110 -24.53 18.08 37.36
CA PRO A 110 -25.08 16.78 37.02
C PRO A 110 -24.15 15.65 37.50
N THR A 111 -24.73 14.55 37.98
CA THR A 111 -23.99 13.37 38.44
C THR A 111 -24.40 12.12 37.67
N MET A 112 -23.56 11.08 37.69
CA MET A 112 -23.86 9.81 37.02
C MET A 112 -25.13 9.12 37.56
N GLU A 113 -25.50 9.38 38.82
CA GLU A 113 -26.72 8.86 39.43
C GLU A 113 -28.01 9.44 38.80
N MET A 114 -27.92 10.63 38.18
CA MET A 114 -29.06 11.32 37.53
C MET A 114 -29.27 10.89 36.07
N VAL A 115 -28.38 10.07 35.50
CA VAL A 115 -28.46 9.62 34.10
C VAL A 115 -29.78 8.92 33.74
N PRO A 116 -30.39 8.06 34.59
CA PRO A 116 -31.71 7.48 34.30
C PRO A 116 -32.81 8.55 34.12
N ASP A 117 -32.83 9.59 34.96
CA ASP A 117 -33.81 10.68 34.86
C ASP A 117 -33.58 11.51 33.59
N PHE A 118 -32.33 11.77 33.23
CA PHE A 118 -32.00 12.44 31.97
C PHE A 118 -32.44 11.63 30.75
N ILE A 119 -32.34 10.29 30.79
CA ILE A 119 -32.80 9.39 29.71
C ILE A 119 -34.33 9.42 29.59
N ILE A 120 -35.06 9.40 30.71
CA ILE A 120 -36.54 9.53 30.71
C ILE A 120 -36.95 10.83 30.03
N ASN A 121 -36.23 11.92 30.27
CA ASN A 121 -36.47 13.23 29.66
C ASN A 121 -36.10 13.33 28.16
N LEU A 122 -35.58 12.27 27.53
CA LEU A 122 -35.47 12.17 26.06
C LEU A 122 -36.72 11.51 25.43
N GLY A 123 -37.67 11.05 26.25
CA GLY A 123 -38.86 10.31 25.87
C GLY A 123 -39.84 11.07 24.97
N ALA A 124 -40.68 10.32 24.24
CA ALA A 124 -41.55 10.86 23.19
C ALA A 124 -42.41 12.04 23.66
N ASP A 125 -42.97 11.93 24.86
CA ASP A 125 -43.95 12.85 25.45
C ASP A 125 -43.32 14.05 26.19
N THR A 126 -41.99 14.10 26.31
CA THR A 126 -41.26 15.15 27.03
C THR A 126 -41.21 16.46 26.22
N SER A 127 -41.27 17.61 26.90
CA SER A 127 -41.14 18.91 26.22
C SER A 127 -39.73 19.12 25.65
N SER A 128 -39.64 19.94 24.60
CA SER A 128 -38.34 20.28 23.99
C SER A 128 -37.38 20.95 24.98
N GLU A 129 -37.90 21.72 25.96
CA GLU A 129 -37.08 22.40 26.97
C GLU A 129 -36.47 21.42 27.98
N GLU A 130 -37.28 20.48 28.49
CA GLU A 130 -36.82 19.41 29.39
C GLU A 130 -35.81 18.49 28.71
N ALA A 131 -36.07 18.08 27.47
CA ALA A 131 -35.13 17.28 26.68
C ALA A 131 -33.81 18.03 26.42
N ASN A 132 -33.86 19.32 26.05
CA ASN A 132 -32.66 20.15 25.90
C ASN A 132 -31.91 20.33 27.22
N SER A 133 -32.61 20.40 28.36
CA SER A 133 -31.99 20.46 29.69
C SER A 133 -31.24 19.17 30.02
N ALA A 134 -31.89 18.01 29.82
CA ALA A 134 -31.28 16.69 30.01
C ALA A 134 -30.07 16.47 29.09
N LEU A 135 -30.14 16.89 27.83
CA LEU A 135 -29.03 16.81 26.88
C LEU A 135 -27.83 17.69 27.27
N ARG A 136 -28.05 18.89 27.84
CA ARG A 136 -26.96 19.72 28.39
C ARG A 136 -26.29 19.05 29.60
N ALA A 137 -27.08 18.44 30.47
CA ALA A 137 -26.56 17.70 31.64
C ALA A 137 -25.72 16.48 31.20
N LEU A 138 -26.23 15.68 30.25
CA LEU A 138 -25.52 14.55 29.64
C LEU A 138 -24.25 15.00 28.90
N PHE A 139 -24.30 16.14 28.20
CA PHE A 139 -23.12 16.69 27.53
C PHE A 139 -22.04 17.06 28.57
N SER A 140 -22.40 17.79 29.62
CA SER A 140 -21.49 18.16 30.71
C SER A 140 -20.86 16.94 31.41
N LEU A 141 -21.64 15.86 31.62
CA LEU A 141 -21.10 14.59 32.16
C LEU A 141 -20.06 13.93 31.24
N SER A 142 -20.16 14.15 29.92
CA SER A 142 -19.31 13.56 28.89
C SER A 142 -18.12 14.44 28.44
N GLU A 143 -18.06 15.71 28.87
CA GLU A 143 -17.11 16.72 28.39
C GLU A 143 -15.70 16.60 29.05
N GLY A 144 -14.71 17.24 28.42
CA GLY A 144 -13.41 17.55 29.05
C GLY A 144 -12.58 16.33 29.45
N ASP A 145 -12.28 16.24 30.74
CA ASP A 145 -11.34 15.28 31.33
C ASP A 145 -12.00 13.99 31.86
N ASN A 146 -13.34 13.92 31.85
CA ASN A 146 -14.12 12.83 32.41
C ASN A 146 -14.16 11.58 31.48
N ARG A 147 -12.99 11.07 31.09
CA ARG A 147 -12.89 9.89 30.21
C ARG A 147 -13.63 8.67 30.77
N HIS A 148 -13.51 8.43 32.08
CA HIS A 148 -14.22 7.35 32.78
C HIS A 148 -15.74 7.48 32.61
N ASN A 149 -16.32 8.68 32.75
CA ASN A 149 -17.74 8.89 32.52
C ASN A 149 -18.16 8.56 31.07
N ARG A 150 -17.33 8.82 30.06
CA ARG A 150 -17.66 8.47 28.66
C ARG A 150 -17.81 6.97 28.46
N GLU A 151 -16.96 6.18 29.11
CA GLU A 151 -17.01 4.72 29.12
C GLU A 151 -18.23 4.25 29.94
N GLU A 152 -18.43 4.77 31.15
CA GLU A 152 -19.54 4.40 32.04
C GLU A 152 -20.93 4.79 31.50
N LEU A 153 -21.09 5.95 30.84
CA LEU A 153 -22.37 6.46 30.33
C LEU A 153 -23.06 5.50 29.33
N VAL A 154 -22.30 4.65 28.64
CA VAL A 154 -22.84 3.69 27.66
C VAL A 154 -23.35 2.40 28.31
N VAL A 155 -22.91 2.12 29.54
CA VAL A 155 -23.34 0.98 30.37
C VAL A 155 -24.34 1.42 31.45
N ALA A 156 -24.31 2.70 31.85
CA ALA A 156 -25.23 3.31 32.80
C ALA A 156 -26.69 3.18 32.36
N ALA A 157 -27.60 3.13 33.35
CA ALA A 157 -29.03 2.92 33.15
C ALA A 157 -29.33 1.72 32.22
N ASP A 158 -28.70 0.57 32.51
CA ASP A 158 -28.82 -0.69 31.77
C ASP A 158 -28.55 -0.56 30.25
N GLY A 159 -27.71 0.40 29.86
CA GLY A 159 -27.35 0.66 28.46
C GLY A 159 -28.36 1.50 27.67
N HIS A 160 -29.40 2.04 28.30
CA HIS A 160 -30.48 2.73 27.60
C HIS A 160 -30.15 4.13 27.07
N LEU A 161 -28.98 4.71 27.38
CA LEU A 161 -28.60 6.04 26.93
C LEU A 161 -28.53 6.15 25.39
N VAL A 162 -27.73 5.30 24.76
CA VAL A 162 -27.47 5.38 23.31
C VAL A 162 -28.72 5.05 22.48
N PRO A 163 -29.51 3.99 22.78
CA PRO A 163 -30.81 3.78 22.15
C PRO A 163 -31.76 4.99 22.27
N SER A 164 -31.79 5.65 23.44
CA SER A 164 -32.64 6.82 23.66
C SER A 164 -32.17 8.04 22.87
N LEU A 165 -30.86 8.29 22.79
CA LEU A 165 -30.28 9.34 21.93
C LEU A 165 -30.61 9.08 20.45
N LEU A 166 -30.46 7.84 19.96
CA LEU A 166 -30.76 7.49 18.57
C LEU A 166 -32.25 7.60 18.24
N SER A 167 -33.13 7.24 19.18
CA SER A 167 -34.58 7.43 19.08
C SER A 167 -34.96 8.92 19.07
N PHE A 168 -34.32 9.72 19.92
CA PHE A 168 -34.48 11.18 19.96
C PHE A 168 -34.02 11.84 18.65
N LEU A 169 -32.86 11.43 18.10
CA LEU A 169 -32.35 11.95 16.82
C LEU A 169 -33.29 11.66 15.65
N ARG A 170 -33.88 10.46 15.58
CA ARG A 170 -34.84 10.07 14.53
C ARG A 170 -36.12 10.91 14.50
N ARG A 171 -36.54 11.46 15.64
CA ARG A 171 -37.77 12.29 15.77
C ARG A 171 -37.50 13.79 15.90
N SER A 172 -36.22 14.20 15.95
CA SER A 172 -35.84 15.60 16.12
C SER A 172 -35.96 16.38 14.80
N THR A 173 -36.43 17.61 14.88
CA THR A 173 -36.35 18.55 13.74
C THR A 173 -34.89 18.76 13.35
N ARG A 174 -34.60 18.67 12.05
CA ARG A 174 -33.26 18.89 11.49
C ARG A 174 -32.77 20.31 11.80
N GLY A 175 -31.50 20.44 12.18
CA GLY A 175 -30.90 21.71 12.62
C GLY A 175 -31.36 22.20 14.01
N SER A 176 -32.17 21.43 14.76
CA SER A 176 -32.61 21.86 16.09
C SER A 176 -31.48 21.81 17.13
N PRO A 177 -31.49 22.69 18.15
CA PRO A 177 -30.52 22.66 19.25
C PRO A 177 -30.47 21.30 19.97
N GLY A 178 -31.61 20.62 20.08
CA GLY A 178 -31.69 19.27 20.66
C GLY A 178 -30.98 18.23 19.82
N GLN A 179 -31.19 18.22 18.50
CA GLN A 179 -30.46 17.32 17.60
C GLN A 179 -28.94 17.53 17.73
N TYR A 180 -28.49 18.79 17.74
CA TYR A 180 -27.08 19.14 17.88
C TYR A 180 -26.49 18.66 19.22
N LEU A 181 -27.16 18.94 20.35
CA LEU A 181 -26.73 18.47 21.67
C LEU A 181 -26.70 16.93 21.76
N ALA A 182 -27.70 16.23 21.22
CA ALA A 182 -27.73 14.77 21.20
C ALA A 182 -26.58 14.17 20.37
N LEU A 183 -26.22 14.78 19.24
CA LEU A 183 -25.04 14.41 18.46
C LEU A 183 -23.73 14.68 19.21
N LEU A 184 -23.63 15.77 19.97
CA LEU A 184 -22.44 16.05 20.79
C LEU A 184 -22.25 15.02 21.92
N VAL A 185 -23.32 14.64 22.62
CA VAL A 185 -23.27 13.55 23.62
C VAL A 185 -22.83 12.24 22.96
N LEU A 186 -23.46 11.89 21.83
CA LEU A 186 -23.15 10.66 21.09
C LEU A 186 -21.72 10.64 20.55
N ASN A 187 -21.20 11.78 20.08
CA ASN A 187 -19.80 11.96 19.70
C ASN A 187 -18.87 11.64 20.88
N ASN A 188 -19.06 12.28 22.02
CA ASN A 188 -18.19 12.10 23.19
C ASN A 188 -18.14 10.63 23.66
N VAL A 189 -19.29 9.95 23.74
CA VAL A 189 -19.34 8.54 24.15
C VAL A 189 -18.88 7.55 23.07
N SER A 190 -18.73 7.98 21.81
CA SER A 190 -18.20 7.14 20.71
C SER A 190 -16.67 7.10 20.63
N ILE A 191 -15.96 7.95 21.38
CA ILE A 191 -14.49 8.05 21.36
C ILE A 191 -13.80 6.85 22.02
N PRO A 192 -14.20 6.37 23.23
CA PRO A 192 -13.58 5.21 23.87
C PRO A 192 -13.69 3.95 23.02
N VAL A 193 -12.65 3.10 23.02
CA VAL A 193 -12.61 1.91 22.16
C VAL A 193 -13.57 0.82 22.64
N GLU A 194 -13.76 0.77 23.96
CA GLU A 194 -14.67 -0.06 24.72
C GLU A 194 -16.13 0.10 24.22
N ASN A 195 -16.51 1.34 23.89
CA ASN A 195 -17.87 1.68 23.49
C ASN A 195 -18.16 1.44 22.00
N LYS A 196 -17.15 1.42 21.14
CA LYS A 196 -17.35 1.48 19.68
C LYS A 196 -18.19 0.34 19.13
N ARG A 197 -17.94 -0.90 19.58
CA ARG A 197 -18.66 -2.07 19.09
C ARG A 197 -20.12 -2.09 19.52
N VAL A 198 -20.39 -1.84 20.80
CA VAL A 198 -21.75 -1.82 21.35
C VAL A 198 -22.57 -0.67 20.74
N ILE A 199 -21.99 0.53 20.58
CA ILE A 199 -22.65 1.64 19.88
C ILE A 199 -22.92 1.29 18.42
N ALA A 200 -21.89 0.89 17.66
CA ALA A 200 -22.00 0.71 16.21
C ALA A 200 -22.93 -0.43 15.82
N ILE A 201 -22.81 -1.59 16.47
CA ILE A 201 -23.44 -2.85 16.08
C ILE A 201 -24.67 -3.14 16.95
N GLU A 202 -24.52 -3.23 18.27
CA GLU A 202 -25.59 -3.70 19.18
C GLU A 202 -26.73 -2.67 19.28
N TYR A 203 -26.41 -1.39 19.46
CA TYR A 203 -27.37 -0.29 19.41
C TYR A 203 -27.64 0.21 17.98
N ARG A 204 -27.07 -0.44 16.95
CA ARG A 204 -27.24 -0.13 15.53
C ARG A 204 -26.93 1.33 15.14
N ALA A 205 -26.10 2.05 15.91
CA ALA A 205 -25.84 3.46 15.66
C ALA A 205 -25.24 3.70 14.28
N ALA A 206 -24.36 2.81 13.80
CA ALA A 206 -23.75 2.96 12.47
C ALA A 206 -24.81 2.96 11.35
N HIS A 207 -25.80 2.08 11.42
CA HIS A 207 -26.90 2.01 10.46
C HIS A 207 -27.84 3.22 10.57
N ILE A 208 -28.20 3.63 11.79
CA ILE A 208 -29.09 4.78 12.01
C ILE A 208 -28.42 6.09 11.56
N LEU A 209 -27.15 6.31 11.92
CA LEU A 209 -26.38 7.49 11.51
C LEU A 209 -26.09 7.50 10.00
N SER A 210 -25.86 6.34 9.37
CA SER A 210 -25.73 6.24 7.90
C SER A 210 -26.98 6.72 7.18
N ARG A 211 -28.17 6.31 7.65
CA ARG A 211 -29.46 6.81 7.13
C ARG A 211 -29.62 8.31 7.39
N LEU A 212 -29.42 8.76 8.62
CA LEU A 212 -29.58 10.19 8.97
C LEU A 212 -28.61 11.11 8.21
N LEU A 213 -27.38 10.65 7.94
CA LEU A 213 -26.40 11.39 7.15
C LEU A 213 -26.79 11.48 5.66
N CYS A 214 -27.43 10.45 5.11
CA CYS A 214 -27.99 10.51 3.75
C CYS A 214 -29.25 11.39 3.69
N GLU A 215 -30.01 11.46 4.78
CA GLU A 215 -31.15 12.36 4.92
C GLU A 215 -30.76 13.83 5.08
N ASP A 216 -29.64 14.11 5.77
CA ASP A 216 -29.10 15.45 6.02
C ASP A 216 -27.56 15.51 5.89
N PRO A 217 -27.04 15.60 4.64
CA PRO A 217 -25.60 15.74 4.40
C PRO A 217 -24.99 17.06 4.91
N SER A 218 -25.79 18.02 5.38
CA SER A 218 -25.26 19.24 6.00
C SER A 218 -24.71 19.00 7.42
N CYS A 219 -25.16 17.92 8.07
CA CYS A 219 -24.84 17.61 9.45
C CYS A 219 -23.52 16.84 9.62
N HIS A 220 -22.39 17.53 9.44
CA HIS A 220 -21.03 16.96 9.54
C HIS A 220 -20.75 16.21 10.87
N LEU A 221 -21.43 16.55 11.98
CA LEU A 221 -21.31 15.81 13.25
C LEU A 221 -21.67 14.31 13.10
N MET A 222 -22.63 13.96 12.23
CA MET A 222 -22.96 12.55 11.98
C MET A 222 -21.78 11.81 11.33
N ALA A 223 -21.10 12.47 10.39
CA ALA A 223 -19.90 11.94 9.76
C ALA A 223 -18.74 11.82 10.78
N ILE A 224 -18.57 12.79 11.70
CA ILE A 224 -17.56 12.69 12.79
C ILE A 224 -17.83 11.49 13.71
N ILE A 225 -19.08 11.23 14.09
CA ILE A 225 -19.40 10.04 14.90
C ILE A 225 -19.07 8.75 14.12
N LEU A 226 -19.39 8.68 12.83
CA LEU A 226 -18.99 7.56 11.97
C LEU A 226 -17.45 7.44 11.84
N VAL A 227 -16.70 8.54 11.83
CA VAL A 227 -15.22 8.52 11.89
C VAL A 227 -14.72 7.90 13.19
N ASN A 228 -15.32 8.22 14.34
CA ASN A 228 -14.97 7.61 15.63
C ASN A 228 -15.25 6.11 15.65
N LEU A 229 -16.43 5.69 15.17
CA LEU A 229 -16.84 4.28 15.10
C LEU A 229 -15.99 3.46 14.10
N THR A 230 -15.49 4.09 13.04
CA THR A 230 -14.58 3.44 12.07
C THR A 230 -13.11 3.46 12.52
N PHE A 231 -12.72 4.36 13.43
CA PHE A 231 -11.44 4.35 14.16
C PHE A 231 -11.45 3.26 15.25
N ALA A 232 -11.64 2.01 14.84
CA ALA A 232 -11.75 0.84 15.70
C ALA A 232 -10.61 -0.17 15.46
N ASP A 233 -10.73 -1.36 16.04
CA ASP A 233 -9.94 -2.53 15.65
C ASP A 233 -10.32 -3.02 14.23
N ALA A 234 -9.60 -4.04 13.74
CA ALA A 234 -9.83 -4.58 12.39
C ALA A 234 -11.09 -5.45 12.28
N ASP A 235 -11.56 -6.06 13.36
CA ASP A 235 -12.74 -6.93 13.35
C ASP A 235 -14.03 -6.11 13.30
N LEU A 236 -14.14 -5.01 14.07
CA LEU A 236 -15.27 -4.08 13.97
C LEU A 236 -15.31 -3.40 12.59
N ARG A 237 -14.16 -2.97 12.05
CA ARG A 237 -14.13 -2.42 10.68
C ARG A 237 -14.65 -3.41 9.64
N ARG A 238 -14.30 -4.70 9.75
CA ARG A 238 -14.83 -5.77 8.89
C ARG A 238 -16.34 -5.91 9.04
N GLU A 239 -16.86 -5.92 10.27
CA GLU A 239 -18.31 -6.01 10.53
C GLU A 239 -19.07 -4.83 9.90
N LEU A 240 -18.54 -3.61 10.02
CA LEU A 240 -19.13 -2.37 9.46
C LEU A 240 -19.24 -2.33 7.92
N VAL A 241 -18.37 -3.03 7.20
CA VAL A 241 -18.36 -3.11 5.72
C VAL A 241 -18.83 -4.46 5.19
N SER A 242 -19.18 -5.40 6.07
CA SER A 242 -19.68 -6.71 5.65
C SER A 242 -21.04 -6.56 4.96
N PRO A 243 -21.36 -7.39 3.93
CA PRO A 243 -22.65 -7.32 3.24
C PRO A 243 -23.82 -7.47 4.22
N GLY A 244 -24.59 -6.41 4.40
CA GLY A 244 -25.60 -6.31 5.45
C GLY A 244 -26.32 -4.96 5.45
N PRO A 245 -27.25 -4.74 6.40
CA PRO A 245 -28.17 -3.61 6.38
C PRO A 245 -27.55 -2.25 6.70
N ILE A 246 -26.26 -2.17 7.04
CA ILE A 246 -25.62 -0.90 7.42
C ILE A 246 -25.41 0.00 6.19
N GLU A 247 -25.05 -0.58 5.04
CA GLU A 247 -24.70 0.14 3.78
C GLU A 247 -23.74 1.34 4.02
N LEU A 248 -22.82 1.21 5.00
CA LEU A 248 -22.01 2.34 5.49
C LEU A 248 -21.16 2.98 4.39
N VAL A 249 -20.53 2.17 3.53
CA VAL A 249 -19.70 2.68 2.43
C VAL A 249 -20.55 3.44 1.42
N ASP A 250 -21.71 2.90 1.04
CA ASP A 250 -22.64 3.56 0.13
C ASP A 250 -23.20 4.87 0.73
N ALA A 251 -23.46 4.90 2.04
CA ALA A 251 -23.91 6.10 2.76
C ALA A 251 -22.84 7.21 2.82
N LEU A 252 -21.61 6.85 3.17
CA LEU A 252 -20.47 7.77 3.16
C LEU A 252 -20.17 8.28 1.74
N ALA A 253 -20.29 7.42 0.73
CA ALA A 253 -20.12 7.77 -0.68
C ALA A 253 -21.22 8.71 -1.18
N TYR A 254 -22.49 8.47 -0.84
CA TYR A 254 -23.60 9.37 -1.15
C TYR A 254 -23.40 10.74 -0.49
N ALA A 255 -23.13 10.76 0.82
CA ALA A 255 -22.91 12.00 1.56
C ALA A 255 -21.72 12.79 1.02
N LEU A 256 -20.61 12.11 0.69
CA LEU A 256 -19.45 12.72 0.01
C LEU A 256 -19.82 13.30 -1.35
N ARG A 257 -20.61 12.58 -2.17
CA ARG A 257 -21.03 13.04 -3.51
C ARG A 257 -21.90 14.29 -3.46
N ILE A 258 -22.80 14.40 -2.49
CA ILE A 258 -23.63 15.60 -2.29
C ILE A 258 -22.80 16.74 -1.68
N ALA A 259 -21.99 16.44 -0.66
CA ALA A 259 -21.17 17.44 0.04
C ALA A 259 -20.11 18.11 -0.85
N ALA A 260 -19.54 17.36 -1.80
CA ALA A 260 -18.58 17.85 -2.78
C ALA A 260 -19.23 18.44 -4.05
N ALA A 261 -20.56 18.43 -4.18
CA ALA A 261 -21.24 19.03 -5.33
C ALA A 261 -21.05 20.57 -5.35
N SER A 262 -21.24 21.19 -6.52
CA SER A 262 -21.34 22.65 -6.60
C SER A 262 -22.70 23.15 -6.04
N PRO A 263 -22.84 24.44 -5.68
CA PRO A 263 -24.11 24.98 -5.23
C PRO A 263 -25.21 24.92 -6.31
N GLU A 264 -24.81 25.01 -7.58
CA GLU A 264 -25.71 24.89 -8.74
C GLU A 264 -26.24 23.46 -8.88
N ASP A 265 -25.37 22.45 -8.76
CA ASP A 265 -25.76 21.03 -8.73
C ASP A 265 -26.65 20.73 -7.53
N SER A 266 -26.33 21.28 -6.36
CA SER A 266 -27.06 21.03 -5.11
C SER A 266 -28.52 21.48 -5.19
N ALA A 267 -28.85 22.51 -5.98
CA ALA A 267 -30.23 22.93 -6.18
C ALA A 267 -31.09 21.88 -6.89
N THR A 268 -30.49 20.98 -7.67
CA THR A 268 -31.20 19.84 -8.30
C THR A 268 -31.38 18.67 -7.35
N HIS A 269 -30.52 18.56 -6.33
CA HIS A 269 -30.56 17.52 -5.31
C HIS A 269 -31.56 17.89 -4.22
N ASN A 270 -32.84 17.91 -4.59
CA ASN A 270 -33.95 18.09 -3.65
C ASN A 270 -33.77 17.14 -2.47
N ILE A 271 -33.76 17.71 -1.25
CA ILE A 271 -33.69 16.95 0.00
C ILE A 271 -34.76 15.86 -0.04
N ILE A 272 -34.32 14.61 0.15
CA ILE A 272 -35.17 13.42 0.04
C ILE A 272 -36.39 13.61 0.97
N PRO A 273 -37.64 13.47 0.45
CA PRO A 273 -38.82 13.56 1.28
C PRO A 273 -38.73 12.63 2.49
N VAL A 274 -38.98 13.16 3.68
CA VAL A 274 -38.72 12.49 4.97
C VAL A 274 -39.57 11.23 5.16
N ASP A 275 -40.69 11.12 4.44
CA ASP A 275 -41.70 10.06 4.57
C ASP A 275 -41.35 8.71 3.88
N LEU A 276 -40.10 8.49 3.45
CA LEU A 276 -39.70 7.15 2.97
C LEU A 276 -39.64 6.14 4.11
N SER A 277 -40.39 5.06 3.95
CA SER A 277 -40.50 3.97 4.93
C SER A 277 -39.14 3.32 5.22
N ASP A 278 -38.97 2.74 6.42
CA ASP A 278 -37.72 2.08 6.85
C ASP A 278 -37.33 0.89 5.94
N GLU A 279 -38.23 0.35 5.12
CA GLU A 279 -37.95 -0.73 4.16
C GLU A 279 -37.56 -0.23 2.75
N GLU A 280 -37.83 1.03 2.40
CA GLU A 280 -37.55 1.60 1.08
C GLU A 280 -36.26 2.45 1.05
N PHE A 281 -35.74 2.83 2.21
CA PHE A 281 -34.52 3.63 2.33
C PHE A 281 -33.26 2.75 2.22
N SER A 282 -32.56 2.84 1.08
CA SER A 282 -31.23 2.24 0.87
C SER A 282 -30.23 3.32 0.44
N PRO A 283 -29.19 3.60 1.24
CA PRO A 283 -28.07 4.45 0.84
C PRO A 283 -27.48 4.11 -0.53
N LYS A 284 -27.36 2.80 -0.85
CA LYS A 284 -26.91 2.34 -2.17
C LYS A 284 -27.83 2.80 -3.31
N SER A 285 -29.14 2.73 -3.10
CA SER A 285 -30.14 3.18 -4.07
C SER A 285 -30.15 4.70 -4.25
N LEU A 286 -29.76 5.46 -3.22
CA LEU A 286 -29.59 6.92 -3.29
C LEU A 286 -28.30 7.30 -4.02
N LEU A 287 -27.19 6.60 -3.74
CA LEU A 287 -25.91 6.78 -4.42
C LEU A 287 -26.02 6.55 -5.92
N ILE A 288 -26.64 5.43 -6.35
CA ILE A 288 -26.83 5.13 -7.77
C ILE A 288 -27.59 6.28 -8.47
N LYS A 289 -28.69 6.77 -7.88
CA LYS A 289 -29.46 7.91 -8.43
C LYS A 289 -28.62 9.19 -8.53
N ALA A 290 -27.78 9.48 -7.53
CA ALA A 290 -26.93 10.67 -7.53
C ALA A 290 -25.80 10.59 -8.58
N LEU A 291 -25.24 9.39 -8.80
CA LEU A 291 -24.26 9.15 -9.87
C LEU A 291 -24.92 9.25 -11.25
N ASP A 292 -26.05 8.57 -11.48
CA ASP A 292 -26.81 8.60 -12.73
C ASP A 292 -27.23 10.03 -13.13
N ALA A 293 -27.65 10.85 -12.15
CA ALA A 293 -28.01 12.25 -12.37
C ALA A 293 -26.85 13.08 -12.96
N SER A 294 -25.62 12.85 -12.50
CA SER A 294 -24.43 13.56 -13.03
C SER A 294 -23.98 13.11 -14.42
N VAL A 295 -24.25 11.85 -14.79
CA VAL A 295 -24.06 11.39 -16.17
C VAL A 295 -25.11 12.04 -17.08
N ALA A 296 -26.34 12.22 -16.60
CA ALA A 296 -27.44 12.83 -17.37
C ALA A 296 -27.32 14.35 -17.57
N SER A 297 -26.67 15.09 -16.66
CA SER A 297 -26.42 16.54 -16.81
C SER A 297 -25.26 16.85 -17.77
N SER A 298 -24.38 15.88 -18.04
CA SER A 298 -23.19 16.06 -18.87
C SER A 298 -23.52 16.02 -20.38
N PRO A 299 -23.08 17.01 -21.18
CA PRO A 299 -23.33 16.98 -22.63
C PRO A 299 -22.63 15.78 -23.30
N PRO A 300 -23.25 15.13 -24.30
CA PRO A 300 -22.80 13.82 -24.81
C PRO A 300 -21.42 13.81 -25.49
N SER A 301 -20.86 14.97 -25.85
CA SER A 301 -19.48 15.07 -26.35
C SER A 301 -18.42 15.04 -25.24
N ALA A 302 -18.79 15.32 -23.99
CA ALA A 302 -17.94 15.19 -22.80
C ALA A 302 -18.24 13.89 -22.03
N ALA A 303 -19.49 13.44 -22.02
CA ALA A 303 -19.94 12.26 -21.27
C ALA A 303 -19.25 10.93 -21.66
N ALA A 304 -18.53 10.87 -22.79
CA ALA A 304 -17.85 9.66 -23.25
C ALA A 304 -16.65 9.24 -22.38
N ASN A 305 -16.07 10.14 -21.58
CA ASN A 305 -15.03 9.84 -20.57
C ASN A 305 -15.13 10.67 -19.28
N ASP A 306 -15.78 11.85 -19.28
CA ASP A 306 -15.51 12.91 -18.29
C ASP A 306 -16.63 13.15 -17.24
N GLY A 307 -17.58 12.22 -17.03
CA GLY A 307 -18.72 12.44 -16.11
C GLY A 307 -18.33 12.81 -14.66
N ALA A 308 -17.16 12.40 -14.18
CA ALA A 308 -16.63 12.75 -12.87
C ALA A 308 -15.84 14.08 -12.83
N HIS A 309 -15.55 14.70 -13.99
CA HIS A 309 -14.63 15.83 -14.11
C HIS A 309 -15.27 17.19 -13.78
N GLN A 310 -16.60 17.28 -13.73
CA GLN A 310 -17.32 18.51 -13.39
C GLN A 310 -17.24 18.88 -11.90
N ILE A 311 -16.87 17.93 -11.03
CA ILE A 311 -16.84 18.16 -9.58
C ILE A 311 -15.51 18.83 -9.21
N SER A 312 -15.59 20.07 -8.74
CA SER A 312 -14.46 20.79 -8.14
C SER A 312 -14.29 20.41 -6.68
N PHE A 313 -13.06 20.09 -6.28
CA PHE A 313 -12.69 19.89 -4.88
C PHE A 313 -12.09 21.13 -4.21
N ASP A 314 -12.22 22.31 -4.84
CA ASP A 314 -11.96 23.58 -4.16
C ASP A 314 -12.89 23.71 -2.93
N PRO A 315 -12.37 23.78 -1.69
CA PRO A 315 -13.19 23.95 -0.49
C PRO A 315 -14.07 25.19 -0.51
N ALA A 316 -13.74 26.21 -1.31
CA ALA A 316 -14.55 27.42 -1.49
C ALA A 316 -15.80 27.19 -2.38
N VAL A 317 -15.85 26.10 -3.15
CA VAL A 317 -16.93 25.76 -4.09
C VAL A 317 -17.79 24.59 -3.58
N GLN A 318 -17.29 23.79 -2.64
CA GLN A 318 -18.03 22.68 -2.05
C GLN A 318 -19.22 23.16 -1.20
N VAL A 319 -20.35 22.45 -1.29
CA VAL A 319 -21.58 22.77 -0.53
C VAL A 319 -21.42 22.46 0.96
N PHE A 320 -20.82 21.31 1.31
CA PHE A 320 -20.61 20.89 2.72
C PHE A 320 -19.18 20.37 2.95
N PRO A 321 -18.13 21.22 2.86
CA PRO A 321 -16.73 20.77 2.84
C PRO A 321 -16.31 19.94 4.06
N GLU A 322 -16.81 20.27 5.25
CA GLU A 322 -16.56 19.47 6.46
C GLU A 322 -17.23 18.09 6.38
N THR A 323 -18.46 17.95 5.87
CA THR A 323 -19.06 16.62 5.66
C THR A 323 -18.24 15.79 4.68
N ALA A 324 -17.80 16.38 3.56
CA ALA A 324 -16.97 15.70 2.56
C ALA A 324 -15.65 15.21 3.18
N ARG A 325 -14.97 16.08 3.94
CA ARG A 325 -13.75 15.77 4.69
C ARG A 325 -13.94 14.60 5.66
N TRP A 326 -14.98 14.64 6.51
CA TRP A 326 -15.21 13.59 7.50
C TRP A 326 -15.69 12.28 6.87
N CYS A 327 -16.46 12.31 5.77
CA CYS A 327 -16.79 11.11 5.00
C CYS A 327 -15.52 10.41 4.45
N LEU A 328 -14.59 11.18 3.88
CA LEU A 328 -13.30 10.63 3.44
C LEU A 328 -12.41 10.17 4.59
N CYS A 329 -12.45 10.82 5.77
CA CYS A 329 -11.78 10.31 6.96
C CYS A 329 -12.36 8.96 7.44
N ALA A 330 -13.67 8.73 7.33
CA ALA A 330 -14.28 7.45 7.64
C ALA A 330 -13.89 6.38 6.61
N LEU A 331 -13.88 6.69 5.31
CA LEU A 331 -13.40 5.78 4.26
C LEU A 331 -11.90 5.45 4.41
N LYS A 332 -11.05 6.43 4.79
CA LYS A 332 -9.65 6.22 5.19
C LYS A 332 -9.55 5.23 6.34
N ASN A 333 -10.40 5.39 7.37
CA ASN A 333 -10.40 4.49 8.52
C ASN A 333 -10.83 3.08 8.13
N LEU A 334 -11.93 2.92 7.38
CA LEU A 334 -12.43 1.64 6.89
C LEU A 334 -11.41 0.86 6.05
N THR A 335 -10.64 1.57 5.21
CA THR A 335 -9.61 0.96 4.36
C THR A 335 -8.29 0.64 5.06
N ARG A 336 -8.08 1.08 6.32
CA ARG A 336 -6.79 0.88 7.03
C ARG A 336 -6.27 -0.55 6.89
N PRO A 337 -4.95 -0.74 6.66
CA PRO A 337 -4.41 -2.03 6.26
C PRO A 337 -4.82 -3.15 7.21
N SER A 338 -5.56 -4.10 6.65
CA SER A 338 -6.00 -5.32 7.33
C SER A 338 -5.78 -6.49 6.38
N ARG A 339 -6.05 -7.72 6.84
CA ARG A 339 -6.06 -8.90 5.97
C ARG A 339 -7.31 -8.96 5.09
N ASP A 340 -8.23 -8.03 5.25
CA ASP A 340 -9.55 -8.06 4.64
C ASP A 340 -9.62 -7.20 3.37
N THR A 341 -10.40 -7.68 2.40
CA THR A 341 -10.67 -7.01 1.13
C THR A 341 -12.03 -6.29 1.10
N TYR A 342 -12.96 -6.57 2.03
CA TYR A 342 -14.35 -6.08 1.95
C TYR A 342 -14.45 -4.56 1.82
N ALA A 343 -13.66 -3.77 2.57
CA ALA A 343 -13.70 -2.30 2.49
C ALA A 343 -13.28 -1.79 1.10
N ALA A 344 -12.23 -2.38 0.52
CA ALA A 344 -11.78 -2.01 -0.83
C ALA A 344 -12.79 -2.47 -1.90
N SER A 345 -13.37 -3.68 -1.76
CA SER A 345 -14.43 -4.17 -2.64
C SER A 345 -15.67 -3.28 -2.58
N ALA A 346 -16.16 -2.90 -1.40
CA ALA A 346 -17.32 -2.03 -1.24
C ALA A 346 -17.10 -0.62 -1.83
N ILE A 347 -15.89 -0.06 -1.69
CA ILE A 347 -15.55 1.24 -2.29
C ILE A 347 -15.50 1.17 -3.82
N ILE A 348 -15.06 0.04 -4.39
CA ILE A 348 -15.11 -0.20 -5.84
C ILE A 348 -16.56 -0.40 -6.31
N GLU A 349 -17.33 -1.24 -5.60
CA GLU A 349 -18.72 -1.58 -5.96
C GLU A 349 -19.71 -0.41 -5.79
N SER A 350 -19.39 0.60 -4.97
CA SER A 350 -20.17 1.82 -4.82
C SER A 350 -19.89 2.86 -5.93
N GLY A 351 -18.86 2.66 -6.76
CA GLY A 351 -18.52 3.56 -7.87
C GLY A 351 -17.92 4.91 -7.43
N ILE A 352 -17.53 5.06 -6.16
CA ILE A 352 -17.04 6.33 -5.60
C ILE A 352 -15.56 6.62 -5.91
N VAL A 353 -14.81 5.63 -6.42
CA VAL A 353 -13.36 5.74 -6.65
C VAL A 353 -12.95 6.89 -7.58
N PRO A 354 -13.63 7.18 -8.72
CA PRO A 354 -13.30 8.35 -9.54
C PRO A 354 -13.42 9.67 -8.77
N LEU A 355 -14.36 9.77 -7.83
CA LEU A 355 -14.52 10.94 -6.97
C LEU A 355 -13.38 11.08 -5.95
N ILE A 356 -12.90 9.95 -5.40
CA ILE A 356 -11.71 9.92 -4.54
C ILE A 356 -10.46 10.35 -5.34
N PHE A 357 -10.33 9.94 -6.60
CA PHE A 357 -9.24 10.39 -7.46
C PHE A 357 -9.32 11.88 -7.78
N ARG A 358 -10.50 12.40 -8.12
CA ARG A 358 -10.72 13.83 -8.36
C ARG A 358 -10.26 14.69 -7.18
N ALA A 359 -10.50 14.23 -5.94
CA ALA A 359 -10.05 14.92 -4.73
C ALA A 359 -8.51 15.06 -4.61
N ILE A 360 -7.72 14.18 -5.23
CA ILE A 360 -6.24 14.22 -5.18
C ILE A 360 -5.60 14.60 -6.52
N THR A 361 -6.39 14.88 -7.56
CA THR A 361 -5.85 15.36 -8.84
C THR A 361 -5.26 16.74 -8.66
N VAL A 362 -3.98 16.89 -9.03
CA VAL A 362 -3.26 18.17 -9.12
C VAL A 362 -3.42 18.69 -10.55
N GLU A 363 -4.01 19.86 -10.72
CA GLU A 363 -4.22 20.45 -12.06
C GLU A 363 -3.28 21.64 -12.30
N THR A 364 -2.62 21.61 -13.45
CA THR A 364 -1.74 22.68 -13.92
C THR A 364 -2.56 23.69 -14.72
N LEU A 365 -2.96 24.81 -14.11
CA LEU A 365 -3.62 25.88 -14.87
C LEU A 365 -2.62 26.58 -15.78
N MET A 366 -2.67 26.25 -17.07
CA MET A 366 -2.07 27.08 -18.11
C MET A 366 -2.92 28.32 -18.30
N VAL A 367 -2.59 29.38 -17.56
CA VAL A 367 -3.12 30.73 -17.81
C VAL A 367 -2.81 31.06 -19.28
N PRO A 368 -3.83 31.25 -20.15
CA PRO A 368 -3.57 31.59 -21.53
C PRO A 368 -2.84 32.93 -21.55
N SER A 369 -1.59 32.94 -22.04
CA SER A 369 -0.82 34.17 -22.23
C SER A 369 -1.66 35.11 -23.09
N GLY A 370 -2.21 36.14 -22.46
CA GLY A 370 -3.33 36.91 -23.01
C GLY A 370 -3.03 37.35 -24.43
N SER A 371 -3.89 36.96 -25.38
CA SER A 371 -3.81 37.39 -26.76
C SER A 371 -4.03 38.90 -26.82
N GLY A 372 -2.93 39.64 -26.74
CA GLY A 372 -2.95 41.09 -26.72
C GLY A 372 -3.47 41.63 -28.04
N GLU A 373 -4.76 41.98 -28.07
CA GLU A 373 -5.27 42.99 -29.00
C GLU A 373 -4.73 44.37 -28.62
N GLN A 374 -3.42 44.55 -28.81
CA GLN A 374 -2.80 45.87 -28.99
C GLN A 374 -2.17 45.92 -30.36
N ALA A 375 -3.03 46.15 -31.35
CA ALA A 375 -2.60 46.73 -32.62
C ALA A 375 -2.06 48.14 -32.32
N GLY A 376 -0.74 48.27 -32.33
CA GLY A 376 -0.05 49.52 -32.05
C GLY A 376 1.44 49.37 -32.31
N ASP A 377 1.88 49.81 -33.49
CA ASP A 377 3.29 49.89 -33.84
C ASP A 377 4.09 50.60 -32.75
N HIS A 378 5.17 49.97 -32.24
CA HIS A 378 6.51 50.47 -32.52
C HIS A 378 7.65 49.52 -32.13
N ASN A 379 8.73 49.64 -32.89
CA ASN A 379 9.92 48.79 -32.86
C ASN A 379 10.68 48.78 -31.52
N ALA A 380 11.20 47.58 -31.23
CA ALA A 380 12.54 47.32 -30.71
C ALA A 380 12.99 47.97 -29.38
N GLN A 381 13.05 47.14 -28.33
CA GLN A 381 14.36 46.83 -27.75
C GLN A 381 14.41 45.38 -27.22
N MET A 382 15.52 44.67 -27.49
CA MET A 382 15.75 43.31 -27.00
C MET A 382 16.04 43.30 -25.50
N GLY A 383 15.30 42.49 -24.74
CA GLY A 383 15.62 42.09 -23.37
C GLY A 383 14.93 40.77 -23.07
N MET A 384 15.66 39.65 -23.15
CA MET A 384 15.11 38.29 -22.99
C MET A 384 14.91 37.88 -21.52
N ASP A 385 14.29 38.73 -20.72
CA ASP A 385 13.71 38.30 -19.45
C ASP A 385 12.31 37.74 -19.73
N ALA A 386 12.30 36.48 -20.18
CA ALA A 386 11.10 35.66 -20.21
C ALA A 386 10.66 35.39 -18.76
N SER A 387 9.95 36.36 -18.17
CA SER A 387 9.35 36.23 -16.85
C SER A 387 8.34 35.09 -16.88
N ILE A 388 8.77 33.93 -16.42
CA ILE A 388 7.93 32.75 -16.25
C ILE A 388 6.83 33.14 -15.26
N ILE A 389 5.62 33.36 -15.79
CA ILE A 389 4.44 33.63 -14.96
C ILE A 389 4.28 32.39 -14.06
N PRO A 390 4.20 32.56 -12.72
CA PRO A 390 4.13 31.43 -11.81
C PRO A 390 2.91 30.58 -12.13
N VAL A 391 3.16 29.32 -12.47
CA VAL A 391 2.12 28.34 -12.79
C VAL A 391 1.36 28.04 -11.50
N THR A 392 0.10 28.49 -11.42
CA THR A 392 -0.75 28.21 -10.26
C THR A 392 -1.27 26.77 -10.35
N LEU A 393 -0.80 25.92 -9.44
CA LEU A 393 -1.34 24.58 -9.26
C LEU A 393 -2.66 24.66 -8.49
N VAL A 394 -3.73 24.13 -9.08
CA VAL A 394 -4.95 23.83 -8.33
C VAL A 394 -4.68 22.56 -7.56
N ASN A 395 -5.11 22.54 -6.29
CA ASN A 395 -4.96 21.40 -5.38
C ASN A 395 -3.49 21.04 -5.06
N ASP A 396 -2.64 22.03 -4.84
CA ASP A 396 -1.21 21.86 -4.48
C ASP A 396 -1.01 20.99 -3.21
N PRO A 397 -0.25 19.87 -3.27
CA PRO A 397 -0.03 18.99 -2.12
C PRO A 397 0.67 19.60 -0.91
N LYS A 398 1.28 20.79 -1.03
CA LYS A 398 1.83 21.51 0.15
C LYS A 398 0.74 21.99 1.12
N ASN A 399 -0.49 22.15 0.62
CA ASN A 399 -1.65 22.61 1.40
C ASN A 399 -2.48 21.43 1.97
N TRP A 400 -2.05 20.18 1.77
CA TRP A 400 -2.79 18.99 2.19
C TRP A 400 -2.43 18.60 3.63
N ASP A 401 -2.91 19.40 4.59
CA ASP A 401 -2.74 19.16 6.03
C ASP A 401 -3.15 17.74 6.46
N ALA A 402 -2.64 17.28 7.61
CA ALA A 402 -3.03 16.01 8.20
C ALA A 402 -4.55 15.97 8.47
N ASN A 403 -5.24 14.97 7.93
CA ASN A 403 -6.71 14.88 7.91
C ASN A 403 -7.43 16.01 7.15
N SER A 404 -6.76 16.69 6.21
CA SER A 404 -7.45 17.37 5.10
C SER A 404 -8.24 16.37 4.25
N LEU A 405 -9.15 16.87 3.43
CA LEU A 405 -9.94 16.05 2.52
C LEU A 405 -9.03 15.23 1.57
N GLN A 406 -7.98 15.87 1.06
CA GLN A 406 -7.01 15.30 0.13
C GLN A 406 -6.06 14.31 0.81
N ASP A 407 -5.57 14.62 2.01
CA ASP A 407 -4.81 13.67 2.84
C ASP A 407 -5.62 12.40 3.11
N ALA A 408 -6.92 12.54 3.38
CA ALA A 408 -7.82 11.43 3.60
C ALA A 408 -8.06 10.60 2.33
N ALA A 409 -8.28 11.26 1.18
CA ALA A 409 -8.43 10.60 -0.12
C ALA A 409 -7.14 9.87 -0.55
N LEU A 410 -5.97 10.51 -0.47
CA LEU A 410 -4.69 9.88 -0.84
C LEU A 410 -4.36 8.70 0.07
N SER A 411 -4.63 8.82 1.38
CA SER A 411 -4.46 7.70 2.31
C SER A 411 -5.44 6.54 2.02
N THR A 412 -6.64 6.84 1.54
CA THR A 412 -7.62 5.82 1.09
C THR A 412 -7.11 5.10 -0.16
N VAL A 413 -6.58 5.82 -1.16
CA VAL A 413 -5.96 5.24 -2.36
C VAL A 413 -4.73 4.40 -2.01
N LEU A 414 -3.86 4.89 -1.12
CA LEU A 414 -2.71 4.15 -0.60
C LEU A 414 -3.14 2.82 0.02
N ASN A 415 -4.12 2.86 0.94
CA ASN A 415 -4.68 1.68 1.57
C ASN A 415 -5.29 0.69 0.56
N MET A 416 -6.07 1.17 -0.41
CA MET A 416 -6.65 0.32 -1.45
C MET A 416 -5.56 -0.30 -2.34
N SER A 417 -4.51 0.45 -2.69
CA SER A 417 -3.41 -0.07 -3.53
C SER A 417 -2.60 -1.17 -2.82
N MET A 418 -2.58 -1.21 -1.48
CA MET A 418 -2.05 -2.34 -0.73
C MET A 418 -2.85 -3.63 -0.96
N VAL A 419 -4.17 -3.55 -1.20
CA VAL A 419 -5.05 -4.70 -1.41
C VAL A 419 -4.89 -5.26 -2.85
N PRO A 420 -4.37 -6.49 -3.04
CA PRO A 420 -4.08 -7.01 -4.39
C PRO A 420 -5.29 -7.02 -5.34
N ALA A 421 -6.49 -7.31 -4.82
CA ALA A 421 -7.73 -7.35 -5.60
C ALA A 421 -8.18 -5.98 -6.14
N ALA A 422 -7.78 -4.87 -5.50
CA ALA A 422 -8.14 -3.53 -5.93
C ALA A 422 -7.19 -2.95 -7.00
N ARG A 423 -5.94 -3.43 -7.07
CA ARG A 423 -4.88 -2.85 -7.92
C ARG A 423 -5.25 -2.80 -9.40
N SER A 424 -5.90 -3.84 -9.92
CA SER A 424 -6.35 -3.87 -11.33
C SER A 424 -7.38 -2.80 -11.63
N TYR A 425 -8.29 -2.53 -10.69
CA TYR A 425 -9.32 -1.51 -10.82
C TYR A 425 -8.72 -0.10 -10.72
N LEU A 426 -7.87 0.15 -9.72
CA LEU A 426 -7.17 1.44 -9.58
C LEU A 426 -6.35 1.79 -10.85
N ARG A 427 -5.71 0.81 -11.51
CA ARG A 427 -5.03 1.06 -12.80
C ARG A 427 -5.97 1.37 -13.96
N GLN A 428 -7.20 0.86 -13.96
CA GLN A 428 -8.22 1.21 -14.96
C GLN A 428 -8.69 2.65 -14.76
N GLU A 429 -8.87 3.07 -13.52
CA GLU A 429 -9.18 4.45 -13.10
C GLU A 429 -7.95 5.41 -13.14
N ASN A 430 -6.99 5.14 -14.02
CA ASN A 430 -5.81 5.97 -14.27
C ASN A 430 -4.95 6.37 -13.05
N ALA A 431 -5.01 5.60 -11.95
CA ALA A 431 -4.32 5.94 -10.69
C ALA A 431 -2.82 6.20 -10.86
N ILE A 432 -2.16 5.50 -11.79
CA ILE A 432 -0.72 5.66 -12.02
C ILE A 432 -0.41 7.09 -12.44
N GLN A 433 -1.12 7.65 -13.42
CA GLN A 433 -0.85 9.02 -13.90
C GLN A 433 -1.11 10.06 -12.82
N ILE A 434 -2.22 9.93 -12.08
CA ILE A 434 -2.59 10.85 -11.00
C ILE A 434 -1.54 10.82 -9.88
N LEU A 435 -1.13 9.63 -9.46
CA LEU A 435 -0.13 9.47 -8.41
C LEU A 435 1.28 9.92 -8.87
N SER A 436 1.65 9.72 -10.14
CA SER A 436 2.91 10.27 -10.69
C SER A 436 2.94 11.79 -10.56
N LEU A 437 1.87 12.49 -10.96
CA LEU A 437 1.80 13.95 -10.87
C LEU A 437 1.96 14.48 -9.44
N ILE A 438 1.49 13.74 -8.42
CA ILE A 438 1.71 14.07 -7.00
C ILE A 438 3.16 13.78 -6.60
N ALA A 439 3.71 12.62 -6.96
CA ALA A 439 5.08 12.22 -6.59
C ALA A 439 6.14 13.14 -7.21
N ASP A 440 5.91 13.61 -8.44
CA ASP A 440 6.84 14.50 -9.15
C ASP A 440 6.87 15.93 -8.62
N GLN A 441 5.91 16.34 -7.75
CA GLN A 441 5.93 17.66 -7.12
C GLN A 441 7.19 17.93 -6.28
N ILE A 442 7.89 16.88 -5.85
CA ILE A 442 9.16 17.02 -5.12
C ILE A 442 10.30 17.58 -6.00
N ASN A 443 10.19 17.48 -7.33
CA ASN A 443 11.20 17.96 -8.27
C ASN A 443 11.01 19.44 -8.67
N ASN A 444 9.90 20.07 -8.28
CA ASN A 444 9.60 21.46 -8.63
C ASN A 444 10.57 22.42 -7.91
N ARG A 445 11.45 23.06 -8.70
CA ARG A 445 12.63 23.80 -8.22
C ARG A 445 12.34 25.20 -7.66
N ASP A 446 11.09 25.65 -7.65
CA ASP A 446 10.70 26.95 -7.09
C ASP A 446 10.75 27.01 -5.55
N ASP A 447 11.26 25.94 -4.92
CA ASP A 447 11.57 25.73 -3.51
C ASP A 447 12.61 26.71 -2.89
N ASN A 448 12.89 27.84 -3.54
CA ASN A 448 13.81 28.90 -3.07
C ASN A 448 13.28 29.68 -1.84
N VAL A 449 12.12 29.32 -1.28
CA VAL A 449 11.31 30.23 -0.44
C VAL A 449 10.74 29.57 0.83
N ILE A 450 11.34 29.94 1.97
CA ILE A 450 10.73 30.38 3.25
C ILE A 450 9.77 29.45 4.04
N ASP A 451 9.06 28.49 3.45
CA ASP A 451 8.08 27.64 4.16
C ASP A 451 8.60 26.20 4.41
N PRO A 452 9.14 25.88 5.61
CA PRO A 452 9.58 24.53 5.95
C PRO A 452 8.40 23.58 6.19
N ASP A 453 7.23 24.08 6.61
CA ASP A 453 6.09 23.30 7.04
C ASP A 453 5.32 22.77 5.82
N GLY A 454 4.99 23.64 4.86
CA GLY A 454 4.43 23.24 3.57
C GLY A 454 5.34 22.28 2.80
N LYS A 455 6.67 22.44 2.93
CA LYS A 455 7.65 21.49 2.38
C LYS A 455 7.60 20.12 3.06
N ALA A 456 7.47 20.07 4.39
CA ALA A 456 7.33 18.82 5.14
C ALA A 456 6.02 18.09 4.78
N ILE A 457 4.91 18.83 4.69
CA ILE A 457 3.60 18.32 4.25
C ILE A 457 3.70 17.75 2.83
N ARG A 458 4.16 18.54 1.85
CA ARG A 458 4.29 18.12 0.46
C ARG A 458 5.12 16.85 0.33
N ASN A 459 6.28 16.79 0.99
CA ASN A 459 7.16 15.62 0.96
C ASN A 459 6.47 14.35 1.49
N LEU A 460 5.66 14.45 2.55
CA LEU A 460 4.88 13.32 3.06
C LEU A 460 3.83 12.85 2.04
N GLN A 461 3.15 13.77 1.36
CA GLN A 461 2.15 13.41 0.34
C GLN A 461 2.81 12.81 -0.91
N CYS A 462 3.95 13.33 -1.36
CA CYS A 462 4.78 12.71 -2.40
C CYS A 462 5.16 11.27 -2.01
N LEU A 463 5.64 11.07 -0.77
CA LEU A 463 6.03 9.75 -0.26
C LEU A 463 4.84 8.77 -0.24
N LYS A 464 3.66 9.19 0.26
CA LYS A 464 2.43 8.37 0.21
C LYS A 464 2.07 7.99 -1.22
N SER A 465 2.17 8.93 -2.16
CA SER A 465 1.91 8.68 -3.57
C SER A 465 2.89 7.66 -4.16
N ARG A 466 4.20 7.82 -3.90
CA ARG A 466 5.26 6.92 -4.35
C ARG A 466 5.16 5.53 -3.71
N MET A 467 4.70 5.43 -2.46
CA MET A 467 4.32 4.16 -1.84
C MET A 467 3.15 3.48 -2.58
N ALA A 468 2.08 4.22 -2.89
CA ALA A 468 0.94 3.68 -3.64
C ALA A 468 1.36 3.20 -5.05
N LEU A 469 2.16 3.99 -5.77
CA LEU A 469 2.77 3.62 -7.05
C LEU A 469 3.60 2.33 -6.94
N SER A 470 4.38 2.16 -5.88
CA SER A 470 5.18 0.94 -5.67
C SER A 470 4.31 -0.32 -5.59
N PHE A 471 3.12 -0.24 -4.98
CA PHE A 471 2.19 -1.36 -4.93
C PHE A 471 1.47 -1.60 -6.26
N LEU A 472 1.10 -0.53 -6.98
CA LEU A 472 0.46 -0.63 -8.29
C LEU A 472 1.42 -1.16 -9.37
N ILE A 473 2.71 -0.81 -9.32
CA ILE A 473 3.68 -1.14 -10.37
C ILE A 473 4.49 -2.41 -10.02
N GLY A 474 5.09 -2.47 -8.83
CA GLY A 474 5.90 -3.61 -8.39
C GLY A 474 5.08 -4.80 -7.88
N GLY A 475 3.87 -4.57 -7.37
CA GLY A 475 3.17 -5.57 -6.56
C GLY A 475 2.63 -6.83 -7.28
N GLU A 476 2.82 -7.03 -8.58
CA GLU A 476 2.10 -8.07 -9.35
C GLU A 476 2.86 -9.36 -9.69
N GLY A 477 4.18 -9.31 -9.84
CA GLY A 477 4.96 -10.50 -10.15
C GLY A 477 5.52 -11.16 -8.91
N TYR A 478 6.27 -12.24 -9.14
CA TYR A 478 6.89 -12.98 -8.07
C TYR A 478 7.86 -12.07 -7.31
N TYR A 479 7.67 -11.99 -6.00
CA TYR A 479 8.56 -11.30 -5.07
C TYR A 479 8.74 -9.79 -5.29
N GLY A 480 7.79 -9.15 -5.98
CA GLY A 480 7.78 -7.70 -6.24
C GLY A 480 8.35 -7.29 -7.61
N GLN A 481 8.82 -8.24 -8.43
CA GLN A 481 9.19 -7.94 -9.81
C GLN A 481 7.92 -7.62 -10.63
N PRO A 482 7.91 -6.64 -11.54
CA PRO A 482 6.76 -6.38 -12.38
C PRO A 482 6.54 -7.50 -13.42
N ARG A 483 5.27 -7.85 -13.72
CA ARG A 483 4.96 -8.81 -14.77
C ARG A 483 5.24 -8.21 -16.15
N SER A 484 6.08 -8.86 -16.95
CA SER A 484 6.51 -8.42 -18.28
C SER A 484 5.41 -8.33 -19.36
N SER A 485 4.14 -8.48 -18.99
CA SER A 485 2.99 -8.42 -19.88
C SER A 485 2.40 -7.02 -20.02
N TYR A 486 2.68 -6.11 -19.08
CA TYR A 486 2.27 -4.72 -19.19
C TYR A 486 3.38 -3.93 -19.89
N ARG A 487 3.00 -3.02 -20.80
CA ARG A 487 3.91 -1.94 -21.19
C ARG A 487 4.26 -1.19 -19.92
N HIS A 488 5.51 -1.25 -19.50
CA HIS A 488 5.91 -0.67 -18.23
C HIS A 488 5.59 0.84 -18.26
N PRO A 489 4.87 1.38 -17.26
CA PRO A 489 4.95 2.81 -17.01
C PRO A 489 6.42 3.15 -16.79
N ASP A 490 6.82 4.37 -17.20
CA ASP A 490 8.23 4.77 -17.19
C ASP A 490 8.86 4.48 -15.81
N GLU A 491 10.01 3.80 -15.80
CA GLU A 491 10.66 3.31 -14.57
C GLU A 491 11.00 4.48 -13.63
N THR A 492 11.12 5.69 -14.18
CA THR A 492 11.21 6.99 -13.49
C THR A 492 10.12 7.20 -12.44
N THR A 493 8.90 6.70 -12.68
CA THR A 493 7.72 6.89 -11.82
C THR A 493 7.97 6.49 -10.37
N ILE A 494 8.68 5.37 -10.15
CA ILE A 494 8.96 4.83 -8.81
C ILE A 494 10.34 5.25 -8.26
N LEU A 495 11.07 6.16 -8.91
CA LEU A 495 12.42 6.54 -8.49
C LEU A 495 12.40 7.45 -7.27
N ILE A 496 12.83 6.93 -6.13
CA ILE A 496 12.85 7.66 -4.86
C ILE A 496 13.99 8.67 -4.82
N MET A 497 13.70 9.86 -4.31
CA MET A 497 14.68 10.92 -4.05
C MET A 497 15.37 10.70 -2.68
N ALA A 498 16.56 11.28 -2.49
CA ALA A 498 17.32 11.17 -1.25
C ALA A 498 16.56 11.69 -0.01
N SER A 499 15.73 12.72 -0.18
CA SER A 499 14.85 13.28 0.87
C SER A 499 13.72 12.32 1.25
N GLU A 500 13.04 11.74 0.25
CA GLU A 500 11.98 10.74 0.46
C GLU A 500 12.53 9.46 1.10
N ALA A 501 13.72 9.01 0.70
CA ALA A 501 14.38 7.86 1.31
C ALA A 501 14.57 8.07 2.82
N ASN A 502 15.11 9.22 3.22
CA ASN A 502 15.27 9.57 4.64
C ASN A 502 13.92 9.64 5.39
N MET A 503 12.89 10.25 4.79
CA MET A 503 11.54 10.30 5.40
C MET A 503 10.89 8.91 5.52
N LEU A 504 11.12 8.02 4.56
CA LEU A 504 10.63 6.64 4.61
C LEU A 504 11.33 5.82 5.69
N LEU A 505 12.61 6.09 5.96
CA LEU A 505 13.34 5.49 7.08
C LEU A 505 12.83 6.02 8.43
N GLU A 506 12.58 7.33 8.54
CA GLU A 506 11.96 7.94 9.74
C GLU A 506 10.61 7.26 10.02
N LEU A 507 9.74 7.19 9.00
CA LEU A 507 8.43 6.54 9.08
C LEU A 507 8.51 5.05 9.41
N LEU A 508 9.47 4.30 8.85
CA LEU A 508 9.71 2.90 9.20
C LEU A 508 10.16 2.76 10.66
N GLY A 509 11.08 3.62 11.10
CA GLY A 509 11.57 3.67 12.47
C GLY A 509 10.43 3.92 13.45
N ASP A 510 9.64 4.96 13.22
CA ASP A 510 8.49 5.31 14.06
C ASP A 510 7.44 4.21 14.12
N VAL A 511 7.09 3.58 12.99
CA VAL A 511 6.10 2.49 12.97
C VAL A 511 6.63 1.22 13.65
N LEU A 512 7.94 0.93 13.59
CA LEU A 512 8.54 -0.19 14.33
C LEU A 512 8.54 0.05 15.85
N HIS A 513 8.72 1.29 16.30
CA HIS A 513 8.66 1.68 17.72
C HIS A 513 7.26 2.15 18.18
N GLN A 514 6.24 2.11 17.31
CA GLN A 514 4.86 2.56 17.55
C GLN A 514 4.74 4.04 17.99
N ARG A 515 5.51 4.94 17.37
CA ARG A 515 5.50 6.39 17.64
C ARG A 515 4.78 7.18 16.55
N GLY A 516 4.03 8.22 16.93
CA GLY A 516 3.59 9.25 15.99
C GLY A 516 4.64 10.36 15.83
N LYS A 517 4.53 11.13 14.75
CA LYS A 517 5.23 12.39 14.52
C LYS A 517 4.26 13.56 14.62
N GLU A 518 4.57 14.54 15.45
CA GLU A 518 3.79 15.77 15.61
C GLU A 518 4.26 16.88 14.65
N GLY A 519 3.46 17.92 14.48
CA GLY A 519 3.78 19.09 13.64
C GLY A 519 3.47 18.92 12.14
N ALA A 520 4.05 19.81 11.31
CA ALA A 520 3.88 19.80 9.87
C ALA A 520 4.52 18.55 9.23
N GLY A 521 3.82 17.91 8.29
CA GLY A 521 4.19 16.58 7.82
C GLY A 521 4.13 15.49 8.91
N GLY A 522 3.44 15.76 10.02
CA GLY A 522 3.19 14.80 11.09
C GLY A 522 2.25 13.67 10.68
N TYR A 523 2.36 12.53 11.35
CA TYR A 523 1.57 11.33 11.10
C TYR A 523 1.40 10.51 12.38
N SER A 524 0.24 9.85 12.53
CA SER A 524 0.08 8.80 13.55
C SER A 524 0.68 7.48 13.06
N ALA A 525 1.37 6.75 13.94
CA ALA A 525 1.78 5.37 13.68
C ALA A 525 0.62 4.50 13.17
N ALA A 526 -0.60 4.72 13.69
CA ALA A 526 -1.78 3.94 13.36
C ALA A 526 -2.31 4.17 11.93
N THR A 527 -1.81 5.18 11.20
CA THR A 527 -2.12 5.41 9.78
C THR A 527 -1.39 4.43 8.88
N PHE A 528 -0.18 4.00 9.27
CA PHE A 528 0.68 3.13 8.49
C PHE A 528 0.83 1.75 9.16
N THR A 529 1.44 0.81 8.44
CA THR A 529 1.80 -0.49 9.02
C THR A 529 3.21 -0.88 8.57
N ALA A 530 3.97 -1.55 9.45
CA ALA A 530 5.31 -2.04 9.10
C ALA A 530 5.26 -2.90 7.83
N LYS A 531 4.22 -3.74 7.70
CA LYS A 531 3.98 -4.55 6.51
C LYS A 531 3.83 -3.72 5.24
N GLY A 532 3.02 -2.65 5.26
CA GLY A 532 2.86 -1.76 4.11
C GLY A 532 4.16 -1.05 3.74
N ILE A 533 4.85 -0.46 4.71
CA ILE A 533 6.11 0.26 4.49
C ILE A 533 7.19 -0.69 3.93
N LEU A 534 7.39 -1.86 4.54
CA LEU A 534 8.41 -2.82 4.10
C LEU A 534 8.07 -3.48 2.76
N TYR A 535 6.78 -3.73 2.47
CA TYR A 535 6.35 -4.17 1.14
C TYR A 535 6.62 -3.10 0.08
N SER A 536 6.43 -1.82 0.43
CA SER A 536 6.72 -0.69 -0.46
C SER A 536 8.20 -0.54 -0.74
N ILE A 537 9.03 -0.59 0.31
CA ILE A 537 10.51 -0.60 0.21
C ILE A 537 10.95 -1.74 -0.70
N ARG A 538 10.47 -2.97 -0.49
CA ARG A 538 10.77 -4.12 -1.35
C ARG A 538 10.40 -3.87 -2.82
N CYS A 539 9.22 -3.30 -3.08
CA CYS A 539 8.78 -2.99 -4.44
C CYS A 539 9.68 -1.92 -5.08
N MET A 540 10.02 -0.85 -4.36
CA MET A 540 10.93 0.21 -4.83
C MET A 540 12.34 -0.32 -5.10
N LEU A 541 12.87 -1.19 -4.24
CA LEU A 541 14.18 -1.84 -4.41
C LEU A 541 14.26 -2.79 -5.61
N THR A 542 13.19 -3.03 -6.36
CA THR A 542 13.31 -3.73 -7.66
C THR A 542 13.97 -2.88 -8.74
N SER A 543 13.99 -1.55 -8.59
CA SER A 543 14.81 -0.65 -9.40
C SER A 543 16.23 -0.55 -8.84
N ASN A 544 17.24 -0.77 -9.69
CA ASN A 544 18.66 -0.58 -9.34
C ASN A 544 18.92 0.85 -8.87
N SER A 545 18.39 1.85 -9.59
CA SER A 545 18.53 3.27 -9.21
C SER A 545 18.05 3.54 -7.78
N ASN A 546 16.96 2.89 -7.34
CA ASN A 546 16.48 2.97 -5.95
C ASN A 546 17.41 2.24 -4.97
N GLN A 547 17.88 1.03 -5.29
CA GLN A 547 18.87 0.33 -4.47
C GLN A 547 20.12 1.21 -4.25
N ASN A 548 20.60 1.86 -5.31
CA ASN A 548 21.73 2.79 -5.27
C ASN A 548 21.43 4.05 -4.44
N THR A 549 20.26 4.69 -4.62
CA THR A 549 19.85 5.84 -3.81
C THR A 549 19.80 5.47 -2.33
N PHE A 550 19.17 4.35 -1.95
CA PHE A 550 19.17 3.90 -0.56
C PHE A 550 20.58 3.62 -0.06
N ALA A 551 21.37 2.84 -0.79
CA ALA A 551 22.75 2.48 -0.40
C ALA A 551 23.62 3.73 -0.11
N ILE A 552 23.58 4.74 -0.97
CA ILE A 552 24.38 5.97 -0.83
C ILE A 552 23.83 6.89 0.27
N THR A 553 22.51 7.08 0.36
CA THR A 553 21.93 8.13 1.21
C THR A 553 21.69 7.68 2.65
N SER A 554 21.43 6.39 2.86
CA SER A 554 20.79 5.90 4.08
C SER A 554 20.98 4.40 4.32
N GLY A 555 21.87 3.72 3.57
CA GLY A 555 21.93 2.26 3.46
C GLY A 555 22.08 1.55 4.79
N THR A 556 23.10 1.93 5.58
CA THR A 556 23.35 1.39 6.91
C THR A 556 22.16 1.57 7.86
N ARG A 557 21.54 2.77 7.88
CA ARG A 557 20.36 3.07 8.73
C ARG A 557 19.16 2.23 8.32
N LEU A 558 18.91 2.06 7.03
CA LEU A 558 17.85 1.20 6.52
C LEU A 558 18.11 -0.27 6.89
N ASN A 559 19.32 -0.77 6.64
CA ASN A 559 19.70 -2.16 6.92
C ASN A 559 19.54 -2.51 8.41
N ILE A 560 19.81 -1.57 9.32
CA ILE A 560 19.53 -1.74 10.76
C ILE A 560 18.02 -1.87 11.01
N LEU A 561 17.17 -1.01 10.44
CA LEU A 561 15.72 -1.09 10.62
C LEU A 561 15.12 -2.37 10.01
N LEU A 562 15.64 -2.81 8.87
CA LEU A 562 15.28 -4.11 8.27
C LEU A 562 15.68 -5.27 9.20
N LEU A 563 16.89 -5.24 9.76
CA LEU A 563 17.34 -6.28 10.69
C LEU A 563 16.55 -6.27 12.01
N LYS A 564 16.18 -5.09 12.53
CA LYS A 564 15.22 -4.95 13.65
C LYS A 564 13.89 -5.62 13.32
N ALA A 565 13.28 -5.34 12.16
CA ALA A 565 12.00 -5.94 11.77
C ALA A 565 12.05 -7.49 11.72
N ILE A 566 13.17 -8.07 11.24
CA ILE A 566 13.40 -9.52 11.27
C ILE A 566 13.53 -10.02 12.72
N ALA A 567 14.29 -9.31 13.57
CA ALA A 567 14.47 -9.66 14.99
C ALA A 567 13.18 -9.54 15.81
N HIS A 568 12.33 -8.54 15.56
CA HIS A 568 11.02 -8.37 16.20
C HIS A 568 10.12 -9.60 15.98
N HIS A 569 10.18 -10.19 14.78
CA HIS A 569 9.52 -11.44 14.46
C HIS A 569 10.24 -12.63 15.13
N ALA A 570 11.51 -12.86 14.78
CA ALA A 570 12.24 -14.08 15.12
C ALA A 570 12.55 -14.26 16.62
N PHE A 571 12.74 -13.17 17.37
CA PHE A 571 13.08 -13.22 18.80
C PHE A 571 11.88 -12.92 19.70
N LEU A 572 11.04 -11.96 19.31
CA LEU A 572 10.06 -11.35 20.21
C LEU A 572 8.60 -11.70 19.88
N ASN A 573 8.32 -12.27 18.70
CA ASN A 573 6.98 -12.56 18.19
C ASN A 573 6.01 -11.37 18.34
N LEU A 574 6.48 -10.14 18.07
CA LEU A 574 5.65 -8.95 18.23
C LEU A 574 4.50 -8.95 17.20
N PRO A 575 3.23 -8.65 17.60
CA PRO A 575 2.10 -8.62 16.67
C PRO A 575 2.24 -7.64 15.50
N THR A 576 3.09 -6.62 15.64
CA THR A 576 3.42 -5.65 14.57
C THR A 576 4.45 -6.16 13.55
N ALA A 577 5.11 -7.29 13.84
CA ALA A 577 6.12 -7.94 13.01
C ALA A 577 5.73 -9.40 12.71
N ASP A 578 4.68 -9.57 11.89
CA ASP A 578 4.27 -10.89 11.42
C ASP A 578 5.24 -11.47 10.37
N THR A 579 4.97 -12.69 9.92
CA THR A 579 5.78 -13.41 8.93
C THR A 579 6.01 -12.61 7.65
N ASP A 580 5.00 -11.85 7.18
CA ASP A 580 5.11 -11.06 5.96
C ASP A 580 6.01 -9.84 6.15
N VAL A 581 5.94 -9.20 7.34
CA VAL A 581 6.88 -8.14 7.76
C VAL A 581 8.32 -8.66 7.71
N ALA A 582 8.59 -9.83 8.30
CA ALA A 582 9.92 -10.42 8.31
C ALA A 582 10.40 -10.82 6.91
N GLU A 583 9.52 -11.38 6.07
CA GLU A 583 9.86 -11.68 4.67
C GLU A 583 10.26 -10.42 3.91
N HIS A 584 9.44 -9.37 3.98
CA HIS A 584 9.70 -8.13 3.23
C HIS A 584 10.97 -7.43 3.72
N ALA A 585 11.23 -7.45 5.03
CA ALA A 585 12.47 -6.92 5.59
C ALA A 585 13.70 -7.72 5.14
N CYS A 586 13.67 -9.05 5.27
CA CYS A 586 14.76 -9.94 4.86
C CYS A 586 15.04 -9.85 3.35
N PHE A 587 13.99 -9.81 2.52
CA PHE A 587 14.13 -9.66 1.07
C PHE A 587 14.72 -8.30 0.68
N SER A 588 14.32 -7.23 1.34
CA SER A 588 14.89 -5.89 1.12
C SER A 588 16.38 -5.84 1.50
N LEU A 589 16.74 -6.46 2.62
CA LEU A 589 18.12 -6.58 3.11
C LEU A 589 18.99 -7.40 2.14
N TYR A 590 18.43 -8.46 1.56
CA TYR A 590 19.04 -9.25 0.50
C TYR A 590 19.32 -8.40 -0.77
N LEU A 591 18.34 -7.62 -1.25
CA LEU A 591 18.53 -6.76 -2.42
C LEU A 591 19.66 -5.75 -2.17
N LEU A 592 19.63 -5.07 -1.02
CA LEU A 592 20.65 -4.07 -0.63
C LEU A 592 22.05 -4.67 -0.39
N SER A 593 22.16 -5.95 -0.04
CA SER A 593 23.48 -6.63 0.09
C SER A 593 24.29 -6.60 -1.21
N SER A 594 23.64 -6.45 -2.36
CA SER A 594 24.29 -6.23 -3.67
C SER A 594 25.17 -4.98 -3.72
N PHE A 595 24.88 -3.98 -2.89
CA PHE A 595 25.68 -2.74 -2.74
C PHE A 595 26.63 -2.81 -1.54
N GLY A 596 26.37 -3.71 -0.59
CA GLY A 596 27.16 -3.94 0.62
C GLY A 596 28.57 -4.50 0.39
N PHE A 597 28.91 -4.93 -0.83
CA PHE A 597 30.28 -5.30 -1.22
C PHE A 597 31.19 -4.09 -1.51
N LYS A 598 30.60 -2.91 -1.73
CA LYS A 598 31.32 -1.67 -2.12
C LYS A 598 31.04 -0.48 -1.21
N ASN A 599 29.96 -0.53 -0.45
CA ASN A 599 29.55 0.48 0.53
C ASN A 599 29.36 -0.22 1.89
N PRO A 600 29.48 0.50 3.03
CA PRO A 600 29.02 0.02 4.33
C PRO A 600 27.64 -0.64 4.28
N PHE A 601 27.57 -1.90 4.69
CA PHE A 601 26.31 -2.63 4.77
C PHE A 601 25.66 -2.47 6.14
N LEU A 602 26.43 -2.68 7.21
CA LEU A 602 26.02 -2.54 8.61
C LEU A 602 27.21 -2.04 9.46
N PRO A 603 26.99 -1.49 10.66
CA PRO A 603 28.08 -1.16 11.59
C PRO A 603 28.83 -2.40 12.07
N LYS A 604 30.12 -2.26 12.39
CA LYS A 604 31.04 -3.37 12.79
C LYS A 604 30.53 -4.24 13.94
N VAL A 605 29.80 -3.66 14.90
CA VAL A 605 29.20 -4.39 16.03
C VAL A 605 28.31 -5.56 15.57
N PHE A 606 27.65 -5.45 14.42
CA PHE A 606 26.80 -6.52 13.90
C PHE A 606 27.58 -7.73 13.37
N ASN A 607 28.85 -7.54 13.02
CA ASN A 607 29.78 -8.59 12.60
C ASN A 607 30.56 -9.17 13.80
N GLN A 608 31.11 -8.29 14.66
CA GLN A 608 31.89 -8.70 15.84
C GLN A 608 31.11 -9.65 16.77
N ASP A 609 29.85 -9.32 17.04
CA ASP A 609 28.98 -10.11 17.91
C ASP A 609 28.18 -11.17 17.14
N GLN A 610 28.41 -11.33 15.83
CA GLN A 610 27.63 -12.18 14.91
C GLN A 610 26.11 -11.91 14.94
N LEU A 611 25.69 -10.68 15.28
CA LEU A 611 24.27 -10.33 15.44
C LEU A 611 23.47 -10.55 14.15
N LEU A 612 24.05 -10.21 12.99
CA LEU A 612 23.42 -10.46 11.69
C LEU A 612 23.13 -11.96 11.48
N GLU A 613 24.14 -12.80 11.71
CA GLU A 613 24.06 -14.25 11.54
C GLU A 613 23.04 -14.86 12.52
N LYS A 614 23.09 -14.45 13.79
CA LYS A 614 22.16 -14.88 14.86
C LYS A 614 20.70 -14.56 14.53
N VAL A 615 20.41 -13.34 14.05
CA VAL A 615 19.05 -12.96 13.62
C VAL A 615 18.58 -13.78 12.43
N LEU A 616 19.42 -13.95 11.41
CA LEU A 616 19.06 -14.69 10.19
C LEU A 616 18.90 -16.21 10.45
N ILE A 617 19.75 -16.82 11.28
CA ILE A 617 19.63 -18.22 11.69
C ILE A 617 18.37 -18.44 12.54
N SER A 618 18.03 -17.50 13.44
CA SER A 618 16.77 -17.56 14.18
C SER A 618 15.56 -17.45 13.25
N TYR A 619 15.63 -16.59 12.23
CA TYR A 619 14.56 -16.46 11.24
C TYR A 619 14.42 -17.73 10.39
N LEU A 620 15.52 -18.33 9.92
CA LEU A 620 15.54 -19.61 9.21
C LEU A 620 14.93 -20.77 9.99
N ASN A 621 15.02 -20.72 11.33
CA ASN A 621 14.41 -21.69 12.23
C ASN A 621 12.96 -21.35 12.62
N SER A 622 12.37 -20.26 12.13
CA SER A 622 10.95 -19.92 12.35
C SER A 622 10.05 -20.92 11.63
N GLU A 623 9.12 -21.55 12.35
CA GLU A 623 8.11 -22.47 11.77
C GLU A 623 7.25 -21.81 10.67
N SER A 624 7.19 -20.47 10.66
CA SER A 624 6.39 -19.70 9.70
C SER A 624 7.16 -19.22 8.46
N ILE A 625 8.47 -19.49 8.36
CA ILE A 625 9.30 -18.90 7.29
C ILE A 625 8.80 -19.27 5.88
N THR A 626 8.70 -18.26 5.02
CA THR A 626 8.30 -18.45 3.63
C THR A 626 9.48 -18.88 2.76
N PRO A 627 9.25 -19.49 1.58
CA PRO A 627 10.33 -19.83 0.64
C PRO A 627 11.17 -18.61 0.20
N ALA A 628 10.56 -17.43 0.11
CA ALA A 628 11.26 -16.19 -0.22
C ALA A 628 12.14 -15.68 0.92
N GLY A 629 11.59 -15.65 2.15
CA GLY A 629 12.34 -15.26 3.34
C GLY A 629 13.50 -16.20 3.60
N LYS A 630 13.28 -17.51 3.41
CA LYS A 630 14.31 -18.54 3.52
C LYS A 630 15.44 -18.31 2.53
N HIS A 631 15.14 -18.22 1.24
CA HIS A 631 16.16 -17.97 0.22
C HIS A 631 16.90 -16.65 0.49
N ALA A 632 16.19 -15.56 0.79
CA ALA A 632 16.82 -14.26 1.08
C ALA A 632 17.79 -14.35 2.27
N ALA A 633 17.41 -15.03 3.36
CA ALA A 633 18.28 -15.23 4.51
C ALA A 633 19.50 -16.11 4.18
N GLU A 634 19.32 -17.21 3.43
CA GLU A 634 20.41 -18.06 2.93
C GLU A 634 21.39 -17.26 2.05
N GLN A 635 20.89 -16.43 1.13
CA GLN A 635 21.74 -15.56 0.30
C GLN A 635 22.50 -14.52 1.12
N ILE A 636 21.89 -13.89 2.13
CA ILE A 636 22.61 -12.93 2.97
C ILE A 636 23.72 -13.64 3.73
N LEU A 637 23.44 -14.81 4.34
CA LEU A 637 24.43 -15.61 5.07
C LEU A 637 25.62 -16.02 4.18
N LEU A 638 25.38 -16.46 2.95
CA LEU A 638 26.44 -16.75 1.97
C LEU A 638 27.31 -15.51 1.64
N ARG A 639 26.73 -14.31 1.73
CA ARG A 639 27.41 -13.04 1.41
C ARG A 639 28.15 -12.42 2.60
N VAL A 640 27.78 -12.71 3.85
CA VAL A 640 28.36 -12.08 5.07
C VAL A 640 29.89 -11.96 5.04
N PRO A 641 30.68 -13.00 4.66
CA PRO A 641 32.14 -12.91 4.65
C PRO A 641 32.75 -11.86 3.69
N TYR A 642 31.95 -11.31 2.78
CA TYR A 642 32.36 -10.34 1.76
C TYR A 642 31.65 -8.99 1.86
N LEU A 643 30.73 -8.82 2.81
CA LEU A 643 30.06 -7.54 3.05
C LEU A 643 30.97 -6.62 3.86
N LEU A 644 30.97 -5.34 3.51
CA LEU A 644 31.73 -4.31 4.22
C LEU A 644 30.96 -3.89 5.47
N PHE A 645 31.64 -3.86 6.61
CA PHE A 645 31.12 -3.33 7.85
C PHE A 645 31.92 -2.10 8.26
N GLU A 646 31.24 -1.04 8.69
CA GLU A 646 31.87 0.25 9.02
C GLU A 646 32.30 0.31 10.49
N ASP A 647 33.55 0.70 10.69
CA ASP A 647 34.25 0.61 11.98
C ASP A 647 33.80 1.62 13.03
N ASP A 648 33.18 2.72 12.61
CA ASP A 648 32.93 3.87 13.47
C ASP A 648 31.49 4.38 13.36
N PRO A 649 30.66 4.26 14.41
CA PRO A 649 29.34 4.86 14.43
C PRO A 649 29.37 6.39 14.58
N GLU A 650 30.49 7.02 14.98
CA GLU A 650 30.55 8.47 15.21
C GLU A 650 30.23 9.29 13.95
N SER A 651 30.46 8.72 12.75
CA SER A 651 30.04 9.31 11.47
C SER A 651 28.51 9.48 11.34
N MET A 652 27.73 8.70 12.11
CA MET A 652 26.26 8.74 12.13
C MET A 652 25.67 9.47 13.35
N THR A 653 26.47 9.80 14.38
CA THR A 653 25.96 10.30 15.67
C THR A 653 25.71 11.81 15.75
N THR A 654 25.57 12.52 14.63
CA THR A 654 25.17 13.95 14.67
C THR A 654 23.75 14.17 15.22
N SER A 655 22.96 13.10 15.38
CA SER A 655 21.75 13.07 16.21
C SER A 655 21.78 11.86 17.13
N SER A 656 21.34 12.04 18.39
CA SER A 656 21.25 11.00 19.42
C SER A 656 20.04 10.07 19.21
N ASP A 657 19.81 9.61 17.99
CA ASP A 657 18.61 8.89 17.60
C ASP A 657 18.72 7.38 17.87
N LEU A 658 18.24 6.99 19.06
CA LEU A 658 18.09 5.60 19.52
C LEU A 658 17.30 4.70 18.54
N THR A 659 16.57 5.28 17.57
CA THR A 659 15.87 4.56 16.51
C THR A 659 16.79 3.60 15.73
N TYR A 660 18.08 3.92 15.59
CA TYR A 660 19.08 3.07 14.91
C TYR A 660 19.94 2.22 15.86
N GLU A 661 19.70 2.25 17.18
CA GLU A 661 20.38 1.33 18.10
C GLU A 661 19.66 -0.02 18.18
N PHE A 662 20.39 -1.12 18.01
CA PHE A 662 19.83 -2.45 18.21
C PHE A 662 19.51 -2.68 19.71
N GLU A 663 18.24 -2.94 20.03
CA GLU A 663 17.75 -2.94 21.41
C GLU A 663 18.48 -3.96 22.30
N ASN A 664 18.79 -3.58 23.54
CA ASN A 664 19.50 -4.46 24.48
C ASN A 664 18.80 -5.79 24.70
N LYS A 665 17.46 -5.80 24.75
CA LYS A 665 16.66 -7.03 24.83
C LYS A 665 16.87 -7.97 23.63
N MET A 666 17.04 -7.42 22.42
CA MET A 666 17.34 -8.23 21.23
C MET A 666 18.79 -8.71 21.22
N LYS A 667 19.75 -7.90 21.70
CA LYS A 667 21.14 -8.33 21.92
C LYS A 667 21.20 -9.50 22.91
N GLU A 668 20.51 -9.39 24.05
CA GLU A 668 20.44 -10.44 25.09
C GLU A 668 19.87 -11.76 24.56
N VAL A 669 18.81 -11.72 23.74
CA VAL A 669 18.26 -12.92 23.08
C VAL A 669 19.23 -13.46 22.03
N ALA A 670 19.81 -12.60 21.19
CA ALA A 670 20.78 -13.01 20.17
C ALA A 670 22.02 -13.69 20.79
N MET A 671 22.52 -13.22 21.94
CA MET A 671 23.65 -13.86 22.62
C MET A 671 23.37 -15.26 23.17
N GLN A 672 22.10 -15.64 23.30
CA GLN A 672 21.70 -17.02 23.67
C GLN A 672 21.64 -17.95 22.46
N ILE A 673 21.71 -17.43 21.23
CA ILE A 673 21.64 -18.20 20.00
C ILE A 673 23.03 -18.71 19.64
N PHE A 674 23.19 -20.02 19.74
CA PHE A 674 24.39 -20.72 19.29
C PHE A 674 24.43 -20.78 17.76
N VAL A 675 25.14 -19.83 17.15
CA VAL A 675 25.72 -20.04 15.82
C VAL A 675 26.83 -21.06 16.02
N GLY A 676 26.52 -22.33 15.83
CA GLY A 676 27.51 -23.39 16.05
C GLY A 676 28.62 -23.37 15.01
N GLU A 677 29.60 -24.24 15.20
CA GLU A 677 30.52 -24.69 14.13
C GLU A 677 29.79 -25.41 12.96
N ALA A 678 28.45 -25.37 12.96
CA ALA A 678 27.57 -25.75 11.88
C ALA A 678 28.20 -25.30 10.56
N PRO A 679 28.39 -26.24 9.61
CA PRO A 679 29.45 -26.19 8.62
C PRO A 679 29.40 -24.84 7.91
N SER A 680 30.45 -24.04 8.12
CA SER A 680 30.61 -22.66 7.64
C SER A 680 29.89 -22.50 6.31
N ILE A 681 28.69 -21.88 6.33
CA ILE A 681 27.66 -22.00 5.28
C ILE A 681 28.34 -21.85 3.93
N CYS A 682 28.52 -22.98 3.22
CA CYS A 682 29.69 -23.26 2.36
C CYS A 682 30.26 -21.99 1.77
N GLY A 683 31.31 -21.45 2.43
CA GLY A 683 31.72 -20.04 2.33
C GLY A 683 31.52 -19.50 0.92
N GLY A 684 30.51 -18.63 0.77
CA GLY A 684 29.88 -18.34 -0.52
C GLY A 684 30.90 -17.92 -1.58
N ALA A 685 30.53 -18.00 -2.85
CA ALA A 685 31.43 -17.61 -3.92
C ALA A 685 31.89 -16.16 -3.70
N LYS A 686 33.21 -15.95 -3.61
CA LYS A 686 33.77 -14.60 -3.58
C LYS A 686 33.33 -13.86 -4.85
N PRO A 687 32.73 -12.66 -4.76
CA PRO A 687 32.28 -11.93 -5.93
C PRO A 687 33.47 -11.49 -6.80
N LEU A 688 33.34 -11.64 -8.12
CA LEU A 688 34.27 -11.05 -9.09
C LEU A 688 33.85 -9.60 -9.39
N ASP A 689 34.80 -8.65 -9.42
CA ASP A 689 34.50 -7.21 -9.59
C ASP A 689 33.61 -6.88 -10.80
N MET A 690 33.73 -7.65 -11.87
CA MET A 690 32.98 -7.49 -13.12
C MET A 690 31.47 -7.78 -13.00
N ILE A 691 31.01 -8.51 -11.96
CA ILE A 691 29.58 -8.84 -11.81
C ILE A 691 28.71 -7.64 -11.40
N PHE A 692 29.34 -6.55 -10.95
CA PHE A 692 28.65 -5.40 -10.37
C PHE A 692 28.35 -4.27 -11.36
N SER A 693 29.24 -4.02 -12.32
CA SER A 693 29.25 -2.76 -13.08
C SER A 693 29.47 -2.89 -14.59
N ARG A 694 29.51 -4.12 -15.14
CA ARG A 694 29.65 -4.33 -16.59
C ARG A 694 28.32 -4.85 -17.17
N PRO A 695 27.67 -4.08 -18.07
CA PRO A 695 26.42 -4.48 -18.69
C PRO A 695 26.54 -5.76 -19.52
N ILE A 696 25.50 -6.59 -19.46
CA ILE A 696 25.51 -7.95 -20.01
C ILE A 696 24.20 -8.26 -20.75
N LEU A 697 24.33 -8.98 -21.85
CA LEU A 697 23.23 -9.43 -22.70
C LEU A 697 22.98 -10.92 -22.50
N ARG A 698 21.70 -11.28 -22.41
CA ARG A 698 21.18 -12.64 -22.42
C ARG A 698 20.47 -12.92 -23.73
N SER A 699 20.84 -13.98 -24.43
CA SER A 699 20.01 -14.58 -25.47
C SER A 699 19.65 -16.04 -25.13
N ARG A 700 18.58 -16.55 -25.75
CA ARG A 700 18.21 -17.97 -25.66
C ARG A 700 19.12 -18.80 -26.57
N ILE A 701 19.51 -19.99 -26.13
CA ILE A 701 20.22 -20.94 -27.00
C ILE A 701 19.32 -21.23 -28.22
N PRO A 702 19.82 -21.07 -29.46
CA PRO A 702 19.04 -21.31 -30.67
C PRO A 702 18.62 -22.78 -30.75
N LYS A 703 17.41 -23.04 -31.25
CA LYS A 703 17.00 -24.40 -31.61
C LYS A 703 17.95 -24.92 -32.70
N LYS A 704 18.20 -26.24 -32.73
CA LYS A 704 18.95 -26.87 -33.84
C LYS A 704 18.37 -26.37 -35.17
N ASN A 705 19.24 -25.82 -36.03
CA ASN A 705 18.97 -25.24 -37.34
C ASN A 705 18.42 -23.79 -37.38
N ALA A 706 18.34 -23.07 -36.25
CA ALA A 706 18.14 -21.61 -36.30
C ALA A 706 19.49 -20.89 -36.57
N ASP A 707 19.41 -19.72 -37.19
CA ASP A 707 20.53 -18.78 -37.35
C ASP A 707 21.01 -18.24 -35.99
N SER A 708 21.94 -17.27 -35.98
CA SER A 708 22.75 -16.98 -34.80
C SER A 708 21.90 -16.53 -33.60
N PRO A 709 22.33 -16.84 -32.36
CA PRO A 709 21.57 -16.51 -31.13
C PRO A 709 21.23 -15.02 -31.01
N TRP A 710 22.03 -14.16 -31.64
CA TRP A 710 21.96 -12.71 -31.53
C TRP A 710 21.16 -12.06 -32.66
N ASP A 711 20.58 -12.85 -33.56
CA ASP A 711 19.93 -12.35 -34.78
C ASP A 711 18.46 -11.95 -34.51
N ASN A 712 17.89 -12.39 -33.38
CA ASN A 712 16.54 -12.06 -32.97
C ASN A 712 16.53 -11.08 -31.78
N ASN A 713 16.48 -9.77 -32.08
CA ASN A 713 16.39 -8.70 -31.09
C ASN A 713 15.27 -8.88 -30.06
N SER A 714 14.13 -9.52 -30.41
CA SER A 714 13.03 -9.78 -29.46
C SER A 714 13.36 -10.83 -28.39
N SER A 715 14.48 -11.55 -28.54
CA SER A 715 14.94 -12.58 -27.61
C SER A 715 16.15 -12.16 -26.76
N ILE A 716 16.76 -11.01 -27.08
CA ILE A 716 17.87 -10.43 -26.33
C ILE A 716 17.30 -9.62 -25.16
N LYS A 717 17.78 -9.86 -23.95
CA LYS A 717 17.54 -8.99 -22.78
C LYS A 717 18.87 -8.45 -22.26
N ALA A 718 18.98 -7.13 -22.17
CA ALA A 718 20.09 -6.46 -21.53
C ALA A 718 19.87 -6.39 -20.01
N PHE A 719 20.97 -6.37 -19.25
CA PHE A 719 20.99 -6.21 -17.80
C PHE A 719 22.14 -5.27 -17.40
N PRO A 720 21.96 -4.40 -16.38
CA PRO A 720 23.03 -3.51 -15.92
C PRO A 720 24.30 -4.23 -15.45
N SER A 721 24.16 -5.48 -14.96
CA SER A 721 25.29 -6.32 -14.59
C SER A 721 24.93 -7.81 -14.54
N ALA A 722 25.93 -8.69 -14.41
CA ALA A 722 25.70 -10.13 -14.21
C ALA A 722 24.88 -10.42 -12.95
N LEU A 723 25.10 -9.70 -11.85
CA LEU A 723 24.31 -9.86 -10.61
C LEU A 723 22.83 -9.52 -10.80
N HIS A 724 22.51 -8.50 -11.62
CA HIS A 724 21.12 -8.19 -11.99
C HIS A 724 20.49 -9.26 -12.88
N ALA A 725 21.28 -9.89 -13.74
CA ALA A 725 20.83 -11.03 -14.54
C ALA A 725 20.51 -12.26 -13.66
N VAL A 726 21.20 -12.45 -12.53
CA VAL A 726 20.86 -13.49 -11.54
C VAL A 726 19.53 -13.21 -10.87
N GLN A 727 19.26 -11.97 -10.44
CA GLN A 727 17.99 -11.61 -9.80
C GLN A 727 16.76 -11.93 -10.67
N ASP A 728 16.88 -11.89 -12.01
CA ASP A 728 15.84 -12.31 -12.98
C ASP A 728 15.72 -13.84 -13.15
N ILE A 729 16.70 -14.62 -12.68
CA ILE A 729 16.81 -16.08 -12.87
C ILE A 729 16.52 -16.84 -11.58
N SER A 730 17.22 -16.52 -10.47
CA SER A 730 17.08 -17.23 -9.20
C SER A 730 15.68 -17.05 -8.62
N PHE A 731 15.15 -15.82 -8.68
CA PHE A 731 13.84 -15.45 -8.15
C PHE A 731 12.67 -15.56 -9.14
N GLY A 732 12.57 -16.69 -9.85
CA GLY A 732 11.38 -16.98 -10.67
C GLY A 732 11.37 -18.32 -11.40
N SER A 733 12.53 -18.94 -11.59
CA SER A 733 12.63 -20.18 -12.34
C SER A 733 12.21 -21.41 -11.53
N LYS A 734 10.91 -21.75 -11.59
CA LYS A 734 10.38 -23.09 -11.18
C LYS A 734 11.05 -24.28 -11.91
N LYS A 735 11.97 -24.02 -12.84
CA LYS A 735 12.62 -25.01 -13.70
C LYS A 735 14.02 -25.41 -13.25
N VAL A 736 14.64 -24.69 -12.30
CA VAL A 736 15.93 -25.09 -11.74
C VAL A 736 15.71 -25.65 -10.34
N GLN A 737 15.65 -26.98 -10.25
CA GLN A 737 15.72 -27.68 -8.96
C GLN A 737 17.18 -27.82 -8.57
N HIS A 738 17.67 -26.89 -7.76
CA HIS A 738 18.95 -27.09 -7.06
C HIS A 738 18.69 -28.05 -5.88
N MET A 739 19.57 -29.05 -5.72
CA MET A 739 19.56 -29.93 -4.54
C MET A 739 20.19 -29.23 -3.32
N ASP A 740 21.16 -28.37 -3.58
CA ASP A 740 21.89 -27.56 -2.61
C ASP A 740 21.30 -26.14 -2.52
N PRO A 741 21.64 -25.35 -1.47
CA PRO A 741 21.35 -23.93 -1.44
C PRO A 741 21.86 -23.24 -2.70
N ILE A 742 21.03 -22.37 -3.27
CA ILE A 742 21.44 -21.51 -4.39
C ILE A 742 22.53 -20.56 -3.88
N ASP A 743 23.52 -20.25 -4.70
CA ASP A 743 24.47 -19.15 -4.45
C ASP A 743 24.41 -18.18 -5.62
N ASP A 744 23.71 -17.06 -5.44
CA ASP A 744 23.54 -16.05 -6.48
C ASP A 744 24.88 -15.45 -6.96
N ILE A 745 25.90 -15.39 -6.09
CA ILE A 745 27.22 -14.86 -6.47
C ILE A 745 27.96 -15.88 -7.33
N LEU A 746 27.83 -17.18 -7.04
CA LEU A 746 28.34 -18.25 -7.90
C LEU A 746 27.68 -18.21 -9.28
N ILE A 747 26.35 -18.04 -9.34
CA ILE A 747 25.62 -17.87 -10.61
C ILE A 747 26.12 -16.62 -11.35
N ALA A 748 26.30 -15.49 -10.67
CA ALA A 748 26.75 -14.24 -11.28
C ALA A 748 28.18 -14.35 -11.84
N ASN A 749 29.08 -15.00 -11.09
CA ASN A 749 30.43 -15.33 -11.52
C ASN A 749 30.41 -16.25 -12.75
N ASN A 750 29.61 -17.32 -12.73
CA ASN A 750 29.47 -18.26 -13.86
C ASN A 750 28.93 -17.56 -15.11
N ILE A 751 27.97 -16.65 -14.97
CA ILE A 751 27.44 -15.81 -16.06
C ILE A 751 28.54 -14.89 -16.64
N ALA A 752 29.34 -14.26 -15.79
CA ALA A 752 30.44 -13.38 -16.21
C ALA A 752 31.57 -14.13 -16.93
N CYS A 753 31.97 -15.30 -16.41
CA CYS A 753 32.89 -16.24 -17.06
C CYS A 753 32.33 -16.72 -18.41
N SER A 754 31.04 -17.06 -18.49
CA SER A 754 30.38 -17.45 -19.74
C SER A 754 30.43 -16.34 -20.79
N ALA A 755 30.23 -15.08 -20.38
CA ALA A 755 30.36 -13.91 -21.24
C ALA A 755 31.82 -13.59 -21.67
N ASN A 756 32.82 -14.10 -20.93
CA ASN A 756 34.23 -14.11 -21.36
C ASN A 756 34.57 -15.29 -22.30
N GLY A 757 33.61 -16.19 -22.59
CA GLY A 757 33.81 -17.38 -23.42
C GLY A 757 34.30 -18.63 -22.67
N GLU A 758 34.33 -18.60 -21.34
CA GLU A 758 34.67 -19.75 -20.51
C GLU A 758 33.52 -20.79 -20.50
N LYS A 759 33.87 -22.07 -20.32
CA LYS A 759 32.90 -23.18 -20.30
C LYS A 759 32.32 -23.39 -18.91
N THR A 760 31.53 -22.43 -18.44
CA THR A 760 30.77 -22.48 -17.18
C THR A 760 29.30 -22.83 -17.40
N GLU A 761 28.54 -23.02 -16.31
CA GLU A 761 27.09 -23.20 -16.39
C GLU A 761 26.40 -21.93 -16.93
N SER A 762 25.74 -22.03 -18.09
CA SER A 762 25.10 -20.89 -18.76
C SER A 762 23.57 -20.80 -18.53
N TYR A 763 23.00 -21.68 -17.70
CA TYR A 763 21.58 -21.72 -17.31
C TYR A 763 20.58 -21.80 -18.49
N ASN A 764 20.97 -22.48 -19.58
CA ASN A 764 20.23 -22.57 -20.86
C ASN A 764 20.16 -21.27 -21.67
N PHE A 765 21.02 -20.30 -21.36
CA PHE A 765 21.17 -19.06 -22.10
C PHE A 765 22.58 -18.96 -22.73
N MET A 766 22.74 -17.98 -23.61
CA MET A 766 24.03 -17.47 -24.04
C MET A 766 24.22 -16.08 -23.49
N TRP A 767 25.43 -15.81 -23.02
CA TRP A 767 25.81 -14.57 -22.36
C TRP A 767 26.90 -13.87 -23.18
N SER A 768 26.80 -12.55 -23.27
CA SER A 768 27.82 -11.69 -23.89
C SER A 768 27.83 -10.38 -23.15
N TRP A 769 28.99 -9.79 -22.94
CA TRP A 769 29.08 -8.40 -22.53
C TRP A 769 28.53 -7.49 -23.63
N GLU A 770 27.92 -6.36 -23.24
CA GLU A 770 27.31 -5.41 -24.19
C GLU A 770 28.37 -4.69 -25.04
N ASP A 771 29.55 -4.41 -24.45
CA ASP A 771 30.70 -3.86 -25.17
C ASP A 771 31.19 -4.79 -26.30
N ALA A 772 31.22 -6.10 -26.06
CA ALA A 772 31.52 -7.12 -27.06
C ALA A 772 30.41 -7.24 -28.12
N ALA A 773 29.15 -6.99 -27.75
CA ALA A 773 28.02 -7.09 -28.67
C ALA A 773 28.04 -6.07 -29.81
N GLN A 774 28.68 -4.91 -29.64
CA GLN A 774 28.92 -4.00 -30.77
C GLN A 774 29.78 -4.65 -31.87
N SER A 775 30.70 -5.54 -31.51
CA SER A 775 31.45 -6.34 -32.49
C SER A 775 30.58 -7.42 -33.13
N ILE A 776 29.63 -8.00 -32.39
CA ILE A 776 28.66 -8.97 -32.90
C ILE A 776 27.73 -8.32 -33.92
N HIS A 777 27.15 -7.16 -33.63
CA HIS A 777 26.33 -6.41 -34.59
C HIS A 777 27.13 -5.98 -35.84
N LYS A 778 28.35 -5.46 -35.67
CA LYS A 778 29.23 -5.15 -36.83
C LYS A 778 29.59 -6.41 -37.64
N ASN A 779 29.71 -7.57 -37.02
CA ASN A 779 29.97 -8.84 -37.72
C ASN A 779 28.71 -9.41 -38.40
N LEU A 780 27.51 -9.11 -37.89
CA LEU A 780 26.24 -9.40 -38.54
C LEU A 780 26.04 -8.52 -39.78
N GLU A 781 26.25 -7.21 -39.69
CA GLU A 781 26.23 -6.28 -40.83
C GLU A 781 27.29 -6.64 -41.89
N ARG A 782 28.45 -7.16 -41.46
CA ARG A 782 29.55 -7.56 -42.36
C ARG A 782 29.36 -8.90 -43.04
N LYS A 783 28.35 -9.72 -42.70
CA LYS A 783 27.98 -10.87 -43.54
C LYS A 783 27.27 -10.32 -44.79
N PRO A 784 27.91 -10.28 -45.96
CA PRO A 784 27.24 -9.79 -47.16
C PRO A 784 26.12 -10.76 -47.50
N THR A 785 25.00 -10.25 -48.00
CA THR A 785 23.90 -11.06 -48.51
C THR A 785 24.31 -11.78 -49.80
N ALA A 786 25.06 -12.88 -49.65
CA ALA A 786 25.35 -13.86 -50.71
C ALA A 786 24.08 -14.55 -51.26
N VAL A 787 22.93 -14.21 -50.69
CA VAL A 787 21.58 -14.56 -51.17
C VAL A 787 21.24 -13.90 -52.52
N LYS A 788 21.96 -12.85 -52.95
CA LYS A 788 21.75 -12.22 -54.27
C LYS A 788 22.06 -13.15 -55.47
N GLU A 789 22.85 -14.22 -55.31
CA GLU A 789 23.05 -15.19 -56.42
C GLU A 789 21.94 -16.25 -56.52
N ILE A 790 21.23 -16.56 -55.42
CA ILE A 790 20.21 -17.63 -55.41
C ILE A 790 18.88 -17.16 -56.02
N PHE A 791 18.51 -15.88 -55.84
CA PHE A 791 17.26 -15.35 -56.41
C PHE A 791 17.31 -15.02 -57.92
N SER A 792 18.48 -15.16 -58.57
CA SER A 792 18.62 -14.95 -60.02
C SER A 792 18.00 -16.07 -60.90
N LYS A 793 17.58 -17.19 -60.29
CA LYS A 793 17.07 -18.38 -61.01
C LYS A 793 15.59 -18.71 -60.80
N VAL A 794 14.84 -17.91 -60.03
CA VAL A 794 13.40 -18.11 -59.82
C VAL A 794 12.62 -17.22 -60.80
N LYS A 795 12.00 -17.83 -61.82
CA LYS A 795 11.09 -17.14 -62.74
C LYS A 795 9.85 -16.66 -61.96
N PRO A 796 9.41 -15.39 -62.10
CA PRO A 796 8.13 -14.96 -61.56
C PRO A 796 7.00 -15.52 -62.43
N SER A 797 6.35 -16.58 -61.96
CA SER A 797 5.08 -17.04 -62.53
C SER A 797 3.95 -16.17 -61.98
N PHE A 798 3.56 -15.14 -62.74
CA PHE A 798 2.31 -14.43 -62.48
C PHE A 798 1.12 -15.40 -62.53
N ARG A 799 0.38 -15.51 -61.43
CA ARG A 799 -1.08 -15.58 -61.46
C ARG A 799 -1.63 -14.65 -60.38
N SER A 800 -2.37 -13.66 -60.86
CA SER A 800 -3.42 -13.01 -60.10
C SER A 800 -4.52 -14.02 -59.78
N ASP A 801 -5.02 -14.00 -58.56
CA ASP A 801 -6.44 -14.25 -58.29
C ASP A 801 -6.88 -13.21 -57.26
N ASP A 802 -7.85 -12.39 -57.65
CA ASP A 802 -8.51 -11.41 -56.79
C ASP A 802 -9.47 -12.14 -55.83
N THR A 803 -9.30 -11.94 -54.52
CA THR A 803 -10.41 -11.98 -53.56
C THR A 803 -10.17 -10.98 -52.43
N ASP A 804 -10.78 -9.80 -52.53
CA ASP A 804 -10.94 -8.87 -51.42
C ASP A 804 -11.95 -9.44 -50.40
N GLU A 805 -11.47 -10.12 -49.34
CA GLU A 805 -12.25 -10.31 -48.11
C GLU A 805 -11.37 -10.17 -46.84
N PRO A 806 -11.74 -9.31 -45.88
CA PRO A 806 -11.02 -9.21 -44.60
C PRO A 806 -11.47 -10.30 -43.62
N PHE A 807 -10.52 -11.15 -43.21
CA PHE A 807 -10.76 -12.21 -42.23
C PHE A 807 -11.10 -11.63 -40.84
N SER A 808 -12.29 -11.90 -40.32
CA SER A 808 -12.73 -11.43 -39.00
C SER A 808 -12.50 -12.48 -37.91
N LEU A 809 -11.78 -12.10 -36.86
CA LEU A 809 -11.71 -12.87 -35.62
C LEU A 809 -12.08 -11.94 -34.45
N PHE A 810 -13.19 -12.26 -33.77
CA PHE A 810 -13.83 -11.47 -32.71
C PHE A 810 -14.42 -10.13 -33.17
N GLY A 811 -15.61 -10.19 -33.76
CA GLY A 811 -16.30 -9.03 -34.33
C GLY A 811 -16.84 -8.02 -33.31
N PHE A 812 -16.17 -6.88 -33.21
CA PHE A 812 -16.78 -5.59 -32.88
C PHE A 812 -16.31 -4.53 -33.88
N LYS A 813 -17.22 -3.70 -34.37
CA LYS A 813 -16.92 -2.57 -35.28
C LYS A 813 -16.85 -1.28 -34.48
N CYS A 814 -15.74 -0.54 -34.61
CA CYS A 814 -15.66 0.87 -34.21
C CYS A 814 -15.39 1.72 -35.46
N GLY A 815 -16.10 2.86 -35.58
CA GLY A 815 -16.07 3.72 -36.76
C GLY A 815 -14.77 4.51 -36.92
N GLY A 816 -14.47 4.92 -38.16
CA GLY A 816 -13.27 5.69 -38.49
C GLY A 816 -13.40 7.19 -38.18
N GLY A 817 -12.34 7.77 -37.64
CA GLY A 817 -12.07 9.21 -37.60
C GLY A 817 -10.79 9.56 -38.39
N PRO A 818 -10.59 10.82 -38.79
CA PRO A 818 -9.57 11.19 -39.78
C PRO A 818 -8.13 11.21 -39.21
N LYS A 819 -7.16 10.81 -40.04
CA LYS A 819 -5.74 10.94 -39.74
C LYS A 819 -5.26 12.37 -39.99
N HIS A 820 -4.95 13.12 -38.94
CA HIS A 820 -4.09 14.31 -39.07
C HIS A 820 -2.62 13.89 -39.03
N MET A 821 -1.84 14.39 -39.99
CA MET A 821 -0.37 14.30 -39.97
C MET A 821 0.18 15.34 -38.99
N PHE A 822 1.06 14.91 -38.10
CA PHE A 822 2.05 15.79 -37.48
C PHE A 822 3.44 15.33 -37.92
N ALA A 823 4.18 16.26 -38.54
CA ALA A 823 5.61 16.08 -38.80
C ALA A 823 6.37 16.47 -37.53
N CYS A 824 7.27 15.61 -37.07
CA CYS A 824 8.24 15.97 -36.04
C CYS A 824 9.54 16.42 -36.71
N ASP A 825 9.81 17.72 -36.67
CA ASP A 825 11.15 18.23 -36.95
C ASP A 825 12.15 17.72 -35.91
N ARG A 826 13.31 17.24 -36.37
CA ARG A 826 14.46 16.92 -35.52
C ARG A 826 15.48 18.04 -35.65
N GLY A 827 15.69 18.80 -34.58
CA GLY A 827 16.75 19.80 -34.50
C GLY A 827 17.65 19.59 -33.28
N GLY A 828 18.96 19.82 -33.45
CA GLY A 828 19.87 20.13 -32.34
C GLY A 828 20.65 18.97 -31.71
N THR A 829 21.70 18.48 -32.37
CA THR A 829 22.79 17.77 -31.68
C THR A 829 23.76 18.77 -31.04
N GLY A 830 23.66 18.97 -29.73
CA GLY A 830 24.66 19.71 -28.94
C GLY A 830 25.78 18.79 -28.44
N ALA A 831 27.04 19.12 -28.73
CA ALA A 831 28.21 18.44 -28.17
C ALA A 831 28.61 19.07 -26.81
N PRO A 832 29.16 18.29 -25.86
CA PRO A 832 29.61 18.83 -24.58
C PRO A 832 31.02 19.44 -24.66
N GLU A 833 31.19 20.64 -24.11
CA GLU A 833 32.51 21.22 -23.83
C GLU A 833 33.15 20.63 -22.56
N PRO A 834 34.50 20.64 -22.45
CA PRO A 834 35.21 20.05 -21.32
C PRO A 834 35.31 21.00 -20.11
N MET A 835 35.09 20.47 -18.91
CA MET A 835 35.38 21.18 -17.65
C MET A 835 36.89 21.40 -17.47
N THR A 836 37.27 22.66 -17.24
CA THR A 836 38.60 23.03 -16.74
C THR A 836 38.69 22.84 -15.22
N ARG A 837 39.84 22.34 -14.77
CA ARG A 837 40.28 22.36 -13.37
C ARG A 837 40.78 23.76 -13.00
N GLN A 838 40.51 24.22 -11.78
CA GLN A 838 41.32 25.21 -11.07
C GLN A 838 41.55 24.74 -9.62
N ASP A 839 42.63 25.25 -9.03
CA ASP A 839 43.25 24.81 -7.78
C ASP A 839 42.51 25.27 -6.50
#